data_AF-A0A924KMF6-F1
#
_entry.id   AF-A0A924KMF6-F1
#
_cell.length_a   1.000
_cell.length_b   1.000
_cell.length_c   1.000
_cell.angle_alpha   90.00
_cell.angle_beta   90.00
_cell.angle_gamma   90.00
#
_symmetry.space_group_name_H-M   'P 1'
#
loop_
_entity.id
_entity.type
_entity.pdbx_description
1 polymer ?
#
loop_
_entity_poly.entity_id
_entity_poly.type
_entity_poly.pdbx_seq_one_letter_code
_entity_poly.pdbx_strand_id
1 'polypeptide(L)'
;MKVLFCKRAAHWIGFWLAVMVALFAAQTAHSSPLLSTRSNHTCAVVKGNVQCWGYNFYGQLGDGTTINASSAKPVNVAGITNAIAVTTGTSHSCALLSDGFLKCWGYNAFGQLGDGSTTNRSTPSAAVGISNVKTLAAGSFHSCALLNDGRMQCWGRNSSGELGNGGSGNSTMALAVVGITTVVSIAAGGSHTCAVLASGVGQCWGNNSFGQLGNTSTTNSASPVSVSGISTLKEVFAGSSHTCALSSTGSLQCWGRNSNGELGNGTNIDSTSATVVSGIDSATTAAAGTYHTCAVLRGGSMKCWGANNEGMLGDGSTANSLVPVLVTGISSATGVAAGQGHTCALLSTGSVQCWGSNSIGQLGTGSNTKVTTAVAVNGLSTASYVSVGGTHTCALISGGGVQCWGNNIFGQLGNGTLINSSSPAAVQGISNAVQVSAGSNHSCAILGSGAVVCWGYNINGELGNSSSSGSNFPVAVTGITDAISVAAGVNHTCAVLSTGAMQCWGSNRFGQLGNGDTTTRFSPAAVSLVTSAASVAVGYQHTCARLTSGAVQCWGRNSSGQLGTGTTSDSAIPMTVSAVSNAFSLSLGDAHTCAALSGGEVRCWGTNSSGQFGNNTAASSLSPVSIPNVSASHVSAGSYHTCAVSTSSGLLCWGYNYDGQLGIGSTVNSLVPVQVTGVTNATSVSAGPSHTCALITGGTVKCWGEDARGQLGSGRAYTYVPQNVVAADGVSVLNLQTIFSPSVLTVVGPTSLQSASKATLKATALYADGSVRNVTPTWTTSNPVAASVSVGGVLTAGSVSTDTIVTLTATWTDNGITVQALLSVTINATPAVLSDLRLSGALRVQSGGQMPLSATALYSDGSSRSTVGSSYALSNPALGSVNSRGILSVSTVTTDTPVTVQASYTEGTVTKTASLTITITAAPALLSRLTIVGAQGTLGSGETLNLLTEGVYADGSRKSISAAWQVSGSAASISSAGVLIARTVTNETPAIVTATYTEAGITVTAQYLVLVQATKLVSLVEAEVQVTGSSTNLGLVVWANIKPTVITLSPVSGSAQRGPIKATADRPFYRVFVVAVLPSGVIVPTPTLFLLNRNREWQALGFPAAEYLSGVAENSVQLIEIFDQLDVSILSGTKIYVGYGITDMEMVESGRYRMVYQVQ
;
A
#
# COMPACT_ATOMS: atom_id res chain seq x y z
N MET A 1 33.14 12.49 40.52
CA MET A 1 31.66 12.62 40.63
C MET A 1 30.95 13.19 39.39
N LYS A 2 31.44 14.25 38.70
CA LYS A 2 30.73 14.83 37.51
C LYS A 2 30.39 13.83 36.38
N VAL A 3 31.09 12.71 36.26
CA VAL A 3 30.84 11.66 35.23
C VAL A 3 29.50 10.90 35.44
N LEU A 4 28.91 10.90 36.64
CA LEU A 4 27.64 10.20 36.90
C LEU A 4 26.41 10.89 36.27
N PHE A 5 26.48 12.20 35.96
CA PHE A 5 25.34 12.94 35.41
C PHE A 5 25.13 12.69 33.91
N CYS A 6 26.18 12.69 33.09
CA CYS A 6 26.04 12.46 31.64
C CYS A 6 25.48 11.07 31.31
N LYS A 7 25.77 10.03 32.10
CA LYS A 7 25.23 8.68 31.86
C LYS A 7 23.71 8.57 32.12
N ARG A 8 23.11 9.47 32.93
CA ARG A 8 21.65 9.47 33.14
C ARG A 8 20.87 10.25 32.08
N ALA A 9 21.46 11.31 31.49
CA ALA A 9 20.80 12.06 30.42
C ALA A 9 20.63 11.22 29.13
N ALA A 10 21.66 10.47 28.73
CA ALA A 10 21.62 9.65 27.52
C ALA A 10 20.53 8.55 27.54
N HIS A 11 20.23 7.98 28.71
CA HIS A 11 19.19 6.96 28.87
C HIS A 11 17.76 7.51 28.72
N TRP A 12 17.51 8.78 29.06
CA TRP A 12 16.19 9.41 28.89
C TRP A 12 15.96 9.90 27.46
N ILE A 13 17.00 10.39 26.78
CA ILE A 13 16.92 10.81 25.36
C ILE A 13 16.64 9.60 24.46
N GLY A 14 17.31 8.46 24.68
CA GLY A 14 17.08 7.25 23.90
C GLY A 14 15.66 6.68 24.03
N PHE A 15 15.06 6.78 25.23
CA PHE A 15 13.70 6.28 25.48
C PHE A 15 12.63 7.16 24.78
N TRP A 16 12.83 8.48 24.70
CA TRP A 16 11.93 9.36 23.94
C TRP A 16 12.08 9.23 22.42
N LEU A 17 13.29 9.02 21.91
CA LEU A 17 13.51 8.81 20.47
C LEU A 17 12.84 7.53 19.98
N ALA A 18 12.92 6.44 20.75
CA ALA A 18 12.25 5.18 20.43
C ALA A 18 10.71 5.29 20.41
N VAL A 19 10.13 6.16 21.25
CA VAL A 19 8.68 6.41 21.30
C VAL A 19 8.22 7.31 20.14
N MET A 20 9.01 8.30 19.74
CA MET A 20 8.79 9.07 18.49
C MET A 20 8.81 8.17 17.24
N VAL A 21 9.69 7.16 17.19
CA VAL A 21 9.77 6.20 16.07
C VAL A 21 8.60 5.19 16.08
N ALA A 22 7.84 5.10 17.17
CA ALA A 22 6.69 4.20 17.32
C ALA A 22 5.32 4.88 17.18
N LEU A 23 5.23 6.21 17.34
CA LEU A 23 3.99 6.98 17.21
C LEU A 23 3.90 7.66 15.84
N PHE A 24 2.99 7.14 15.02
CA PHE A 24 2.64 7.58 13.66
C PHE A 24 3.54 7.12 12.49
N ALA A 25 3.88 5.84 12.52
CA ALA A 25 3.66 5.05 11.31
C ALA A 25 2.20 5.25 10.83
N ALA A 26 2.01 5.38 9.51
CA ALA A 26 0.71 5.57 8.84
C ALA A 26 -0.03 6.91 9.08
N GLN A 27 0.68 8.03 9.19
CA GLN A 27 0.08 9.30 8.74
C GLN A 27 -0.27 9.19 7.26
N THR A 28 -1.55 9.28 6.95
CA THR A 28 -2.06 9.50 5.60
C THR A 28 -1.57 10.87 5.11
N ALA A 29 -0.43 10.85 4.42
CA ALA A 29 0.19 11.99 3.76
C ALA A 29 0.21 11.69 2.27
N HIS A 30 -0.02 12.71 1.43
CA HIS A 30 -0.20 12.46 0.01
C HIS A 30 1.09 11.91 -0.58
N SER A 31 1.04 10.69 -1.10
CA SER A 31 1.77 10.37 -2.31
C SER A 31 1.13 11.26 -3.39
N SER A 32 1.78 12.41 -3.60
CA SER A 32 1.52 13.48 -4.57
C SER A 32 0.64 12.98 -5.70
N PRO A 33 -0.66 13.36 -5.81
CA PRO A 33 -1.69 12.45 -6.30
C PRO A 33 -1.16 11.64 -7.46
N LEU A 34 -1.02 10.32 -7.27
CA LEU A 34 0.09 9.52 -7.84
C LEU A 34 0.41 9.58 -9.36
N LEU A 35 -0.40 10.04 -10.30
CA LEU A 35 -1.85 10.24 -10.28
C LEU A 35 -2.32 11.45 -11.13
N SER A 36 -1.67 12.61 -10.98
CA SER A 36 -2.15 13.93 -11.41
C SER A 36 -1.85 14.32 -12.90
N THR A 37 -2.25 15.52 -13.34
CA THR A 37 -3.02 15.69 -14.62
C THR A 37 -3.32 17.08 -15.21
N ARG A 38 -3.54 17.34 -16.55
CA ARG A 38 -4.45 18.42 -17.14
C ARG A 38 -4.96 18.39 -18.62
N SER A 39 -4.55 19.25 -19.59
CA SER A 39 -5.50 19.82 -20.64
C SER A 39 -5.32 19.71 -22.19
N ASN A 40 -4.16 19.76 -22.85
CA ASN A 40 -3.96 19.13 -24.20
C ASN A 40 -2.87 18.02 -24.28
N HIS A 41 -2.34 17.46 -23.17
CA HIS A 41 -1.64 16.14 -23.08
C HIS A 41 -1.20 15.77 -21.64
N THR A 42 -0.39 14.72 -21.44
CA THR A 42 -0.01 14.07 -20.16
C THR A 42 1.37 13.42 -20.13
N CYS A 43 1.75 12.80 -19.00
CA CYS A 43 2.69 11.70 -18.98
C CYS A 43 2.32 10.63 -17.94
N ALA A 44 3.08 9.50 -17.86
CA ALA A 44 2.87 8.25 -17.07
C ALA A 44 4.20 7.58 -16.59
N VAL A 45 4.17 6.82 -15.49
CA VAL A 45 5.14 6.78 -14.37
C VAL A 45 6.10 5.60 -14.32
N VAL A 46 5.99 4.73 -15.30
CA VAL A 46 6.11 3.28 -15.35
C VAL A 46 7.45 2.59 -15.00
N LYS A 47 7.60 2.01 -13.79
CA LYS A 47 8.75 1.19 -13.27
C LYS A 47 9.91 1.78 -12.38
N GLY A 48 10.02 3.03 -12.07
CA GLY A 48 9.45 4.08 -12.83
C GLY A 48 9.96 4.14 -14.28
N ASN A 49 9.38 5.00 -15.11
CA ASN A 49 9.87 5.53 -16.37
C ASN A 49 8.85 6.53 -16.94
N VAL A 50 9.23 7.41 -17.87
CA VAL A 50 8.36 8.52 -18.28
C VAL A 50 8.14 8.73 -19.79
N GLN A 51 6.87 9.00 -20.12
CA GLN A 51 6.23 9.03 -21.42
C GLN A 51 5.16 10.06 -21.53
N CYS A 52 5.02 10.77 -22.66
CA CYS A 52 4.19 11.96 -22.80
C CYS A 52 3.44 11.98 -24.17
N TRP A 53 2.66 13.02 -24.63
CA TRP A 53 1.90 12.93 -25.93
C TRP A 53 1.47 14.19 -26.83
N GLY A 54 0.33 14.91 -26.62
CA GLY A 54 -0.64 15.73 -27.48
C GLY A 54 -0.42 16.79 -28.62
N TYR A 55 -1.14 17.96 -28.69
CA TYR A 55 -1.45 18.80 -29.93
C TYR A 55 -1.07 20.33 -29.92
N ASN A 56 -0.12 20.90 -30.73
CA ASN A 56 1.17 20.36 -31.26
C ASN A 56 1.95 21.61 -32.11
N PHE A 57 3.31 21.81 -32.42
CA PHE A 57 4.41 22.85 -32.88
C PHE A 57 5.75 23.64 -32.19
N TYR A 58 6.66 23.40 -31.13
CA TYR A 58 7.77 24.42 -30.63
C TYR A 58 9.15 24.25 -29.72
N GLY A 59 9.61 23.21 -28.90
CA GLY A 59 10.37 23.27 -27.50
C GLY A 59 10.01 22.90 -25.87
N GLN A 60 9.35 21.91 -25.07
CA GLN A 60 8.53 20.50 -24.94
C GLN A 60 8.74 18.85 -25.33
N LEU A 61 9.39 18.15 -26.37
CA LEU A 61 9.49 16.69 -26.82
C LEU A 61 10.58 15.63 -26.45
N GLY A 62 11.82 15.69 -26.95
CA GLY A 62 12.79 14.57 -26.89
C GLY A 62 13.60 14.08 -28.12
N ASP A 63 13.48 14.64 -29.33
CA ASP A 63 13.71 13.92 -30.61
C ASP A 63 14.98 14.18 -31.45
N GLY A 64 15.47 15.38 -31.76
CA GLY A 64 15.12 16.68 -31.22
C GLY A 64 14.79 17.76 -32.25
N THR A 65 13.52 17.89 -32.65
CA THR A 65 13.12 18.67 -33.83
C THR A 65 11.74 19.38 -33.81
N THR A 66 10.74 18.92 -33.04
CA THR A 66 9.31 19.41 -33.06
C THR A 66 8.45 18.99 -34.29
N ILE A 67 8.82 17.93 -35.03
CA ILE A 67 8.31 17.63 -36.40
C ILE A 67 7.37 16.40 -36.55
N ASN A 68 6.05 16.56 -36.67
CA ASN A 68 5.11 15.76 -37.53
C ASN A 68 3.63 15.88 -37.11
N ALA A 69 2.73 15.61 -38.07
CA ALA A 69 1.28 15.87 -38.05
C ALA A 69 0.48 15.54 -36.77
N SER A 70 0.95 14.62 -35.91
CA SER A 70 0.46 14.17 -34.58
C SER A 70 0.98 12.73 -34.39
N SER A 71 1.17 12.14 -33.20
CA SER A 71 1.66 10.76 -32.99
C SER A 71 1.01 10.01 -31.86
N ALA A 72 0.38 8.87 -32.13
CA ALA A 72 -0.65 8.35 -31.26
C ALA A 72 -0.21 7.27 -30.28
N LYS A 73 1.00 7.41 -29.74
CA LYS A 73 1.65 6.34 -28.98
C LYS A 73 2.52 6.80 -27.80
N PRO A 74 2.78 5.98 -26.77
CA PRO A 74 3.74 6.28 -25.71
C PRO A 74 5.20 6.10 -26.07
N VAL A 75 6.11 6.53 -25.18
CA VAL A 75 7.49 7.06 -25.43
C VAL A 75 8.57 7.29 -24.26
N ASN A 76 9.58 6.44 -23.97
CA ASN A 76 10.59 6.53 -22.83
C ASN A 76 11.86 7.47 -22.88
N VAL A 77 11.82 8.78 -22.58
CA VAL A 77 12.84 9.83 -22.94
C VAL A 77 14.30 9.78 -22.40
N ALA A 78 15.27 10.52 -22.99
CA ALA A 78 16.73 10.40 -22.73
C ALA A 78 17.37 10.93 -21.41
N GLY A 79 16.82 10.66 -20.22
CA GLY A 79 17.71 10.71 -19.04
C GLY A 79 17.15 10.59 -17.63
N ILE A 80 16.13 9.75 -17.36
CA ILE A 80 15.38 9.80 -16.09
C ILE A 80 15.18 8.46 -15.33
N THR A 81 15.35 8.48 -13.99
CA THR A 81 15.94 7.36 -13.16
C THR A 81 15.60 7.21 -11.60
N ASN A 82 14.32 7.19 -11.10
CA ASN A 82 13.65 6.64 -9.83
C ASN A 82 13.00 7.44 -8.63
N ALA A 83 11.67 7.32 -8.36
CA ALA A 83 10.87 8.19 -7.45
C ALA A 83 9.54 7.65 -6.81
N ILE A 84 8.37 8.37 -6.82
CA ILE A 84 7.10 7.92 -6.11
C ILE A 84 5.61 8.29 -6.54
N ALA A 85 5.22 9.35 -7.31
CA ALA A 85 3.80 9.88 -7.40
C ALA A 85 3.54 10.91 -8.61
N VAL A 86 2.64 11.97 -8.70
CA VAL A 86 2.69 13.21 -9.63
C VAL A 86 1.59 14.41 -9.77
N THR A 87 1.32 15.10 -10.97
CA THR A 87 0.94 16.56 -11.26
C THR A 87 0.52 17.11 -12.70
N THR A 88 -0.53 17.93 -13.04
CA THR A 88 -0.43 18.82 -14.29
C THR A 88 -1.31 20.06 -14.67
N GLY A 89 -1.10 20.86 -15.79
CA GLY A 89 -1.94 22.01 -16.30
C GLY A 89 -2.13 22.35 -17.81
N THR A 90 -2.87 23.40 -18.19
CA THR A 90 -3.14 23.81 -19.61
C THR A 90 -2.02 24.54 -20.38
N SER A 91 -0.76 24.20 -20.12
CA SER A 91 0.31 23.90 -21.10
C SER A 91 1.37 22.97 -20.50
N HIS A 92 1.77 22.96 -19.23
CA HIS A 92 3.00 22.22 -18.69
C HIS A 92 2.55 21.15 -17.61
N SER A 93 3.36 20.07 -17.33
CA SER A 93 3.98 19.87 -15.97
C SER A 93 5.54 19.76 -15.82
N CYS A 94 5.94 18.78 -15.01
CA CYS A 94 6.89 18.86 -13.94
C CYS A 94 7.05 17.44 -13.28
N ALA A 95 8.24 17.20 -12.73
CA ALA A 95 8.99 15.98 -12.37
C ALA A 95 9.48 15.67 -10.90
N LEU A 96 9.35 14.45 -10.30
CA LEU A 96 9.94 14.10 -8.95
C LEU A 96 10.75 12.79 -8.84
N LEU A 97 11.71 12.81 -7.89
CA LEU A 97 12.75 11.97 -7.27
C LEU A 97 12.37 11.07 -6.07
N SER A 98 13.36 10.34 -5.56
CA SER A 98 13.41 9.74 -4.22
C SER A 98 14.28 10.50 -3.20
N ASP A 99 15.29 11.25 -3.64
CA ASP A 99 16.29 11.94 -2.78
C ASP A 99 16.28 13.48 -2.90
N GLY A 100 16.00 13.95 -4.12
CA GLY A 100 16.75 15.02 -4.80
C GLY A 100 15.87 16.01 -5.60
N PHE A 101 16.22 17.27 -5.90
CA PHE A 101 15.70 18.02 -7.07
C PHE A 101 14.26 17.82 -7.67
N LEU A 102 14.09 18.21 -8.94
CA LEU A 102 12.81 18.72 -9.47
C LEU A 102 12.99 19.37 -10.84
N LYS A 103 12.06 19.31 -11.80
CA LYS A 103 12.09 20.19 -13.02
C LYS A 103 10.72 20.35 -13.69
N CYS A 104 10.53 21.37 -14.53
CA CYS A 104 9.31 21.59 -15.36
C CYS A 104 9.65 21.83 -16.87
N TRP A 105 8.74 21.62 -17.85
CA TRP A 105 9.11 21.69 -19.31
C TRP A 105 8.19 22.30 -20.42
N GLY A 106 8.37 23.56 -20.96
CA GLY A 106 7.41 24.24 -21.95
C GLY A 106 7.59 25.65 -22.65
N TYR A 107 6.58 26.58 -22.62
CA TYR A 107 6.04 27.53 -23.69
C TYR A 107 5.92 29.13 -23.57
N ASN A 108 5.90 29.79 -22.39
CA ASN A 108 6.06 31.22 -21.93
C ASN A 108 5.23 32.45 -22.36
N ALA A 109 5.15 33.41 -21.40
CA ALA A 109 5.19 34.85 -21.67
C ALA A 109 6.04 35.74 -20.67
N PHE A 110 5.98 35.62 -19.31
CA PHE A 110 6.66 36.55 -18.34
C PHE A 110 7.13 36.23 -16.81
N GLY A 111 8.09 35.39 -16.33
CA GLY A 111 8.62 35.20 -14.89
C GLY A 111 8.56 33.82 -14.05
N GLN A 112 9.59 32.89 -14.05
CA GLN A 112 9.71 31.40 -13.68
C GLN A 112 11.07 30.63 -13.34
N LEU A 113 12.29 31.06 -13.75
CA LEU A 113 13.52 30.40 -14.43
C LEU A 113 16.39 29.95 -12.73
N GLY A 114 17.35 30.90 -12.45
CA GLY A 114 18.64 30.74 -11.75
C GLY A 114 19.89 31.03 -12.59
N ASP A 115 19.75 31.03 -13.92
CA ASP A 115 20.72 31.59 -14.87
C ASP A 115 20.58 33.13 -14.93
N GLY A 116 21.58 33.89 -15.42
CA GLY A 116 21.56 35.38 -15.42
C GLY A 116 21.47 36.05 -16.81
N SER A 117 20.38 36.80 -17.07
CA SER A 117 19.92 37.52 -18.29
C SER A 117 18.51 37.20 -18.84
N THR A 118 18.34 36.40 -19.93
CA THR A 118 17.21 36.57 -20.87
C THR A 118 15.95 35.68 -20.75
N THR A 119 16.03 34.39 -21.11
CA THR A 119 14.92 33.47 -21.48
C THR A 119 15.37 31.98 -21.76
N ASN A 120 14.84 30.86 -21.16
CA ASN A 120 14.46 29.63 -21.97
C ASN A 120 14.74 28.07 -21.61
N ARG A 121 15.24 26.95 -22.30
CA ARG A 121 16.10 26.47 -23.50
C ARG A 121 15.56 25.42 -24.51
N SER A 122 15.86 24.12 -24.41
CA SER A 122 15.55 23.14 -25.50
C SER A 122 15.14 21.71 -25.09
N THR A 123 15.45 21.29 -23.88
CA THR A 123 15.40 19.92 -23.32
C THR A 123 15.10 20.04 -21.81
N PRO A 124 15.01 18.96 -21.02
CA PRO A 124 15.84 18.97 -19.81
C PRO A 124 15.47 19.51 -18.38
N SER A 125 14.64 20.54 -18.12
CA SER A 125 15.23 21.70 -17.37
C SER A 125 14.56 22.48 -16.16
N ALA A 126 15.33 23.33 -15.42
CA ALA A 126 15.47 23.36 -13.93
C ALA A 126 15.73 24.73 -13.21
N ALA A 127 15.57 24.77 -11.85
CA ALA A 127 15.69 25.91 -10.91
C ALA A 127 16.99 26.11 -10.09
N VAL A 128 17.24 27.34 -9.62
CA VAL A 128 18.09 27.58 -8.43
C VAL A 128 17.26 27.93 -7.19
N GLY A 129 17.57 27.30 -6.05
CA GLY A 129 17.46 27.94 -4.72
C GLY A 129 16.15 27.75 -3.93
N ILE A 130 15.20 27.00 -4.47
CA ILE A 130 14.32 26.22 -3.62
C ILE A 130 15.10 25.03 -3.01
N SER A 131 14.63 24.43 -1.92
CA SER A 131 15.15 23.17 -1.35
C SER A 131 14.14 22.60 -0.33
N ASN A 132 14.10 21.29 -0.03
CA ASN A 132 13.45 20.68 1.17
C ASN A 132 11.84 20.12 1.37
N VAL A 133 11.09 19.02 0.83
CA VAL A 133 9.63 18.60 0.41
C VAL A 133 8.89 17.34 1.00
N LYS A 134 7.56 17.18 0.75
CA LYS A 134 6.69 15.96 0.84
C LYS A 134 5.84 15.50 -0.39
N THR A 135 5.08 16.37 -1.08
CA THR A 135 4.10 16.06 -2.19
C THR A 135 3.92 17.27 -3.13
N LEU A 136 3.20 17.19 -4.25
CA LEU A 136 2.85 18.23 -5.24
C LEU A 136 1.80 17.67 -6.27
N ALA A 137 1.21 18.51 -7.11
CA ALA A 137 0.35 18.24 -8.27
C ALA A 137 0.42 19.51 -9.19
N ALA A 138 -0.48 19.78 -10.16
CA ALA A 138 -0.52 21.09 -10.84
C ALA A 138 -1.85 21.47 -11.50
N GLY A 139 -1.98 22.68 -12.08
CA GLY A 139 -2.41 22.93 -13.46
C GLY A 139 -2.18 24.31 -14.01
N SER A 140 -2.90 24.89 -14.96
CA SER A 140 -2.41 25.85 -16.01
C SER A 140 -1.38 27.00 -15.69
N PHE A 141 -1.46 28.20 -16.27
CA PHE A 141 -0.47 29.34 -16.29
C PHE A 141 0.41 29.74 -15.06
N HIS A 142 0.48 29.04 -13.92
CA HIS A 142 1.48 29.24 -12.86
C HIS A 142 2.43 28.04 -12.65
N SER A 143 3.11 27.96 -11.49
CA SER A 143 3.33 26.82 -10.55
C SER A 143 3.64 27.33 -9.15
N CYS A 144 3.40 26.55 -8.09
CA CYS A 144 3.87 26.79 -6.73
C CYS A 144 4.62 25.53 -6.24
N ALA A 145 5.05 25.42 -4.99
CA ALA A 145 6.21 24.63 -4.62
C ALA A 145 6.38 24.52 -3.10
N LEU A 146 6.52 23.34 -2.49
CA LEU A 146 6.58 23.22 -1.02
C LEU A 146 7.25 21.97 -0.38
N LEU A 147 7.39 21.97 0.93
CA LEU A 147 8.56 21.49 1.67
C LEU A 147 8.27 20.23 2.62
N ASN A 148 8.95 19.86 3.72
CA ASN A 148 8.65 18.59 4.47
C ASN A 148 8.11 18.81 5.90
N ASP A 149 7.93 20.07 6.31
CA ASP A 149 8.25 20.55 7.67
C ASP A 149 7.41 21.75 8.22
N GLY A 150 7.27 22.91 7.53
CA GLY A 150 6.23 23.94 7.73
C GLY A 150 6.55 25.36 8.28
N ARG A 151 6.88 26.33 7.39
CA ARG A 151 7.06 27.80 7.55
C ARG A 151 6.57 28.79 6.40
N MET A 152 6.31 28.42 5.13
CA MET A 152 6.00 29.18 3.86
C MET A 152 6.99 29.26 2.63
N GLN A 153 7.31 30.46 2.07
CA GLN A 153 8.08 30.87 0.84
C GLN A 153 7.48 30.93 -0.60
N CYS A 154 6.23 30.54 -0.87
CA CYS A 154 5.70 30.32 -2.23
C CYS A 154 5.11 31.52 -3.01
N TRP A 155 4.49 31.20 -4.15
CA TRP A 155 4.43 32.01 -5.37
C TRP A 155 3.25 31.68 -6.30
N GLY A 156 3.29 31.94 -7.64
CA GLY A 156 2.13 31.83 -8.57
C GLY A 156 2.01 32.78 -9.79
N ARG A 157 0.86 32.85 -10.53
CA ARG A 157 0.64 33.74 -11.72
C ARG A 157 0.23 35.18 -11.33
N ASN A 158 -0.58 35.90 -12.09
CA ASN A 158 -0.35 37.28 -12.46
C ASN A 158 -1.54 38.00 -13.14
N SER A 159 -1.49 39.34 -13.17
CA SER A 159 -2.55 40.20 -12.64
C SER A 159 -2.26 40.34 -11.15
N SER A 160 -2.75 39.43 -10.31
CA SER A 160 -4.09 38.83 -10.38
C SER A 160 -4.69 38.58 -8.99
N GLY A 161 -3.88 38.42 -7.98
CA GLY A 161 -4.33 38.37 -6.59
C GLY A 161 -3.34 37.64 -5.74
N GLU A 162 -2.47 36.95 -6.45
CA GLU A 162 -1.14 36.44 -6.29
C GLU A 162 -0.18 37.04 -5.20
N LEU A 163 -0.64 37.61 -4.08
CA LEU A 163 -0.17 37.39 -2.68
C LEU A 163 -0.85 38.42 -1.72
N GLY A 164 -1.31 39.55 -2.27
CA GLY A 164 -1.91 40.72 -1.60
C GLY A 164 -1.63 42.12 -2.25
N ASN A 165 -2.16 43.18 -1.61
CA ASN A 165 -2.09 44.64 -1.84
C ASN A 165 -2.28 45.30 -3.23
N GLY A 166 -2.11 44.60 -4.35
CA GLY A 166 -2.24 45.19 -5.70
C GLY A 166 -0.93 45.65 -6.36
N GLY A 167 0.19 45.69 -5.61
CA GLY A 167 1.52 45.59 -6.22
C GLY A 167 1.58 44.29 -7.04
N SER A 168 2.17 44.34 -8.24
CA SER A 168 1.84 43.40 -9.33
C SER A 168 3.05 43.06 -10.22
N GLY A 169 3.69 41.90 -9.99
CA GLY A 169 4.79 41.43 -10.84
C GLY A 169 5.33 40.02 -10.54
N ASN A 170 5.99 39.39 -11.51
CA ASN A 170 6.23 37.98 -11.84
C ASN A 170 7.71 37.55 -11.63
N SER A 171 7.99 36.45 -10.94
CA SER A 171 9.29 36.35 -10.26
C SER A 171 10.59 36.05 -10.95
N THR A 172 11.50 37.00 -10.70
CA THR A 172 12.95 37.06 -10.81
C THR A 172 13.77 36.23 -9.79
N MET A 173 13.41 36.10 -8.50
CA MET A 173 13.76 34.96 -7.58
C MET A 173 13.17 34.98 -6.12
N ALA A 174 11.88 35.27 -5.97
CA ALA A 174 11.03 35.06 -4.78
C ALA A 174 11.23 35.96 -3.53
N LEU A 175 10.11 36.37 -2.92
CA LEU A 175 10.03 36.87 -1.55
C LEU A 175 9.50 35.75 -0.63
N ALA A 176 9.63 35.94 0.69
CA ALA A 176 9.42 34.88 1.68
C ALA A 176 8.34 35.24 2.74
N VAL A 177 7.14 35.50 2.26
CA VAL A 177 5.99 34.58 2.44
C VAL A 177 4.90 35.15 3.38
N VAL A 178 3.58 34.80 3.28
CA VAL A 178 2.52 35.63 3.92
C VAL A 178 1.44 34.91 4.76
N GLY A 179 1.81 34.46 5.97
CA GLY A 179 0.82 34.32 7.06
C GLY A 179 0.30 32.91 7.35
N ILE A 180 0.98 31.87 6.89
CA ILE A 180 0.77 30.50 7.37
C ILE A 180 2.11 29.88 7.69
N THR A 181 2.13 29.09 8.76
CA THR A 181 3.25 28.28 9.22
C THR A 181 2.67 26.91 9.54
N THR A 182 3.44 25.83 9.55
CA THR A 182 2.80 24.51 9.70
C THR A 182 1.73 24.37 8.50
N VAL A 183 0.65 23.54 8.25
CA VAL A 183 0.07 23.24 6.87
C VAL A 183 -0.14 21.79 6.22
N VAL A 184 -1.07 20.81 6.36
CA VAL A 184 -1.05 19.45 5.66
C VAL A 184 -1.52 19.12 4.16
N SER A 185 -2.07 19.97 3.25
CA SER A 185 -2.02 19.92 1.73
C SER A 185 -2.35 21.18 0.89
N ILE A 186 -1.78 21.37 -0.35
CA ILE A 186 -2.07 22.34 -1.52
C ILE A 186 -1.95 21.59 -2.90
N ALA A 187 -2.32 22.06 -4.14
CA ALA A 187 -3.50 22.74 -4.76
C ALA A 187 -3.35 23.45 -6.13
N ALA A 188 -4.20 23.17 -7.13
CA ALA A 188 -4.07 23.72 -8.48
C ALA A 188 -4.42 22.80 -9.69
N GLY A 189 -4.50 23.40 -10.86
CA GLY A 189 -5.32 23.05 -11.99
C GLY A 189 -5.89 24.37 -12.48
N GLY A 190 -6.32 24.51 -13.74
CA GLY A 190 -6.93 25.77 -14.17
C GLY A 190 -6.12 27.01 -13.74
N SER A 191 -6.59 27.86 -12.80
CA SER A 191 -5.85 28.75 -11.88
C SER A 191 -5.39 28.16 -10.52
N HIS A 192 -6.24 28.20 -9.48
CA HIS A 192 -5.78 28.50 -8.13
C HIS A 192 -6.30 27.58 -7.07
N THR A 193 -5.87 27.85 -5.83
CA THR A 193 -5.12 26.93 -4.99
C THR A 193 -5.73 26.98 -3.54
N CYS A 194 -5.32 26.19 -2.52
CA CYS A 194 -5.85 26.21 -1.13
C CYS A 194 -5.08 25.29 -0.15
N ALA A 195 -5.44 25.19 1.15
CA ALA A 195 -4.82 24.31 2.18
C ALA A 195 -5.46 24.20 3.62
N VAL A 196 -4.71 24.38 4.76
CA VAL A 196 -4.93 23.70 6.11
C VAL A 196 -4.50 24.30 7.51
N LEU A 197 -5.13 23.95 8.65
CA LEU A 197 -4.62 23.82 10.05
C LEU A 197 -3.38 22.89 10.16
N ALA A 198 -3.29 22.05 11.19
CA ALA A 198 -3.65 20.62 11.02
C ALA A 198 -4.94 20.34 11.80
N SER A 199 -5.67 21.42 12.07
CA SER A 199 -6.53 21.61 13.22
C SER A 199 -8.01 21.92 12.91
N GLY A 200 -8.35 22.80 11.96
CA GLY A 200 -9.71 23.40 11.85
C GLY A 200 -10.64 23.23 10.60
N VAL A 201 -10.52 24.12 9.60
CA VAL A 201 -11.67 24.67 8.82
C VAL A 201 -11.44 24.75 7.21
N GLY A 202 -12.14 25.47 6.29
CA GLY A 202 -11.98 25.52 4.76
C GLY A 202 -10.77 26.26 4.05
N GLN A 203 -10.93 27.26 3.13
CA GLN A 203 -10.22 28.61 3.01
C GLN A 203 -10.51 29.36 1.68
N CYS A 204 -9.84 30.48 1.38
CA CYS A 204 -9.35 30.83 0.03
C CYS A 204 -10.05 31.97 -0.79
N TRP A 205 -9.52 32.31 -1.98
CA TRP A 205 -9.31 33.72 -2.47
C TRP A 205 -9.41 33.90 -4.01
N GLY A 206 -10.34 34.72 -4.55
CA GLY A 206 -10.49 35.01 -6.00
C GLY A 206 -11.18 36.37 -6.35
N ASN A 207 -11.19 36.80 -7.63
CA ASN A 207 -11.48 38.19 -8.08
C ASN A 207 -12.87 38.64 -8.64
N ASN A 208 -13.12 38.58 -9.95
CA ASN A 208 -14.05 39.40 -10.73
C ASN A 208 -14.46 38.71 -12.06
N SER A 209 -15.59 37.97 -12.08
CA SER A 209 -16.38 37.39 -13.21
C SER A 209 -17.67 36.58 -12.80
N PHE A 210 -17.83 35.91 -11.65
CA PHE A 210 -17.64 34.45 -11.45
C PHE A 210 -17.76 33.82 -10.01
N GLY A 211 -17.34 34.34 -8.86
CA GLY A 211 -17.76 33.86 -7.52
C GLY A 211 -16.93 32.80 -6.80
N GLN A 212 -15.60 32.97 -6.72
CA GLN A 212 -14.49 32.23 -6.06
C GLN A 212 -14.66 31.71 -4.64
N LEU A 213 -15.89 31.86 -4.10
CA LEU A 213 -16.29 32.78 -3.02
C LEU A 213 -17.23 32.18 -1.96
N GLY A 214 -16.80 32.25 -0.70
CA GLY A 214 -17.67 32.03 0.45
C GLY A 214 -17.23 32.76 1.72
N ASN A 215 -16.15 33.57 1.71
CA ASN A 215 -15.91 34.54 2.78
C ASN A 215 -16.66 35.85 2.49
N THR A 216 -17.56 35.80 1.53
CA THR A 216 -18.78 36.59 1.43
C THR A 216 -18.75 38.04 0.93
N SER A 217 -17.63 38.81 0.98
CA SER A 217 -17.67 40.31 1.04
C SER A 217 -17.66 41.20 -0.25
N THR A 218 -16.54 41.77 -0.74
CA THR A 218 -16.49 43.06 -1.49
C THR A 218 -16.44 43.12 -3.05
N THR A 219 -15.29 43.05 -3.76
CA THR A 219 -15.13 43.80 -5.05
C THR A 219 -14.13 43.34 -6.16
N ASN A 220 -13.25 42.36 -5.95
CA ASN A 220 -12.07 41.83 -6.71
C ASN A 220 -11.25 40.87 -5.76
N SER A 221 -9.90 40.90 -5.66
CA SER A 221 -9.07 39.93 -4.89
C SER A 221 -7.78 40.37 -4.12
N ALA A 222 -7.82 41.41 -3.28
CA ALA A 222 -6.77 41.74 -2.29
C ALA A 222 -6.96 40.96 -0.95
N SER A 223 -6.65 41.52 0.23
CA SER A 223 -7.16 41.08 1.56
C SER A 223 -6.69 39.69 2.08
N PRO A 224 -6.06 39.46 3.25
CA PRO A 224 -5.68 37.39 3.54
C PRO A 224 -7.14 36.88 3.86
N VAL A 225 -7.64 35.67 3.50
CA VAL A 225 -9.12 35.35 3.52
C VAL A 225 -9.72 33.96 3.90
N SER A 226 -10.98 34.05 4.34
CA SER A 226 -11.82 33.13 5.13
C SER A 226 -12.70 32.11 4.35
N VAL A 227 -13.77 31.59 5.01
CA VAL A 227 -15.16 31.27 4.54
C VAL A 227 -16.01 30.73 5.71
N SER A 228 -17.31 30.98 5.76
CA SER A 228 -18.21 30.43 6.79
C SER A 228 -18.68 28.98 6.51
N GLY A 229 -18.82 28.14 7.55
CA GLY A 229 -19.76 27.00 7.54
C GLY A 229 -19.26 25.55 7.69
N ILE A 230 -17.98 25.25 7.98
CA ILE A 230 -17.43 23.85 8.07
C ILE A 230 -16.16 23.63 8.88
N SER A 231 -15.92 22.43 9.47
CA SER A 231 -14.70 22.01 10.23
C SER A 231 -14.46 20.47 10.37
N THR A 232 -13.29 20.02 10.90
CA THR A 232 -12.71 18.61 11.00
C THR A 232 -11.86 18.06 9.82
N LEU A 233 -10.59 18.48 9.65
CA LEU A 233 -9.98 18.54 8.31
C LEU A 233 -8.55 17.94 8.05
N LYS A 234 -8.31 17.29 6.89
CA LYS A 234 -7.17 16.49 6.38
C LYS A 234 -7.48 15.86 4.95
N GLU A 235 -7.72 16.59 3.84
CA GLU A 235 -7.56 16.19 2.39
C GLU A 235 -7.48 17.40 1.38
N VAL A 236 -7.88 17.41 0.09
CA VAL A 236 -8.45 18.52 -0.81
C VAL A 236 -8.23 18.15 -2.27
N PHE A 237 -9.13 18.52 -3.21
CA PHE A 237 -8.79 18.74 -4.62
C PHE A 237 -9.84 19.60 -5.31
N ALA A 238 -9.46 19.98 -6.50
CA ALA A 238 -10.20 20.31 -7.65
C ALA A 238 -9.27 20.00 -8.81
N GLY A 239 -9.08 20.90 -9.72
CA GLY A 239 -8.16 20.76 -10.81
C GLY A 239 -8.63 21.40 -12.09
N SER A 240 -9.90 21.75 -12.18
CA SER A 240 -10.24 23.09 -11.83
C SER A 240 -10.93 23.34 -10.44
N SER A 241 -12.16 23.77 -10.18
CA SER A 241 -12.23 25.09 -9.55
C SER A 241 -13.28 25.56 -8.51
N HIS A 242 -13.63 24.91 -7.42
CA HIS A 242 -14.51 25.51 -6.37
C HIS A 242 -14.14 24.98 -4.98
N THR A 243 -14.59 25.41 -3.76
CA THR A 243 -14.21 25.22 -2.26
C THR A 243 -14.13 23.87 -1.41
N CYS A 244 -14.51 22.67 -1.89
CA CYS A 244 -14.71 21.30 -1.27
C CYS A 244 -13.41 20.67 -0.78
N ALA A 245 -13.37 19.74 0.16
CA ALA A 245 -13.93 19.68 1.50
C ALA A 245 -14.09 18.25 2.14
N LEU A 246 -13.76 17.07 1.51
CA LEU A 246 -13.70 15.66 2.11
C LEU A 246 -13.74 15.76 3.58
N SER A 247 -14.71 15.28 4.31
CA SER A 247 -14.50 15.02 5.73
C SER A 247 -13.94 13.65 6.17
N SER A 248 -12.67 13.24 6.31
CA SER A 248 -12.23 11.81 6.54
C SER A 248 -12.76 10.85 7.66
N THR A 249 -13.99 10.97 8.17
CA THR A 249 -14.93 9.80 8.19
C THR A 249 -15.35 9.39 6.78
N GLY A 250 -15.13 10.35 5.89
CA GLY A 250 -15.90 10.72 4.75
C GLY A 250 -17.08 11.70 4.90
N SER A 251 -17.04 12.86 4.20
CA SER A 251 -18.17 13.60 3.53
C SER A 251 -17.77 14.47 2.34
N LEU A 252 -18.48 14.45 1.19
CA LEU A 252 -18.41 15.54 0.18
C LEU A 252 -19.75 16.30 0.22
N GLN A 253 -19.83 17.58 -0.09
CA GLN A 253 -20.99 18.46 0.17
C GLN A 253 -20.98 19.68 -0.76
N CYS A 254 -20.32 19.48 -1.89
CA CYS A 254 -19.67 20.42 -2.78
C CYS A 254 -20.39 21.72 -3.11
N TRP A 255 -21.13 21.86 -4.21
CA TRP A 255 -21.29 23.14 -4.93
C TRP A 255 -20.14 23.44 -5.92
N GLY A 256 -20.14 24.65 -6.51
CA GLY A 256 -19.60 24.94 -7.83
C GLY A 256 -19.89 26.32 -8.49
N ARG A 257 -20.30 26.40 -9.78
CA ARG A 257 -20.39 27.59 -10.70
C ARG A 257 -21.73 28.41 -10.81
N ASN A 258 -22.63 28.33 -11.80
CA ASN A 258 -23.87 29.17 -11.86
C ASN A 258 -24.64 29.31 -13.20
N SER A 259 -25.72 30.10 -13.21
CA SER A 259 -26.69 30.43 -14.27
C SER A 259 -27.22 29.44 -15.33
N ASN A 260 -26.68 28.23 -15.57
CA ASN A 260 -27.29 27.26 -16.51
C ASN A 260 -27.45 25.82 -15.98
N GLY A 261 -26.63 25.38 -15.02
CA GLY A 261 -26.73 24.13 -14.25
C GLY A 261 -25.68 23.06 -14.51
N GLU A 262 -24.95 22.66 -13.47
CA GLU A 262 -23.90 21.64 -13.46
C GLU A 262 -23.77 21.00 -12.05
N LEU A 263 -24.88 20.97 -11.28
CA LEU A 263 -24.91 21.25 -9.83
C LEU A 263 -24.47 20.26 -8.75
N GLY A 264 -24.82 18.98 -8.82
CA GLY A 264 -24.67 18.05 -7.69
C GLY A 264 -25.78 18.06 -6.67
N ASN A 265 -26.31 19.24 -6.30
CA ASN A 265 -27.53 19.31 -5.48
C ASN A 265 -28.76 18.94 -6.29
N GLY A 266 -28.83 19.41 -7.55
CA GLY A 266 -29.98 19.23 -8.42
C GLY A 266 -30.41 20.38 -9.34
N THR A 267 -29.82 21.58 -9.30
CA THR A 267 -30.40 22.79 -9.97
C THR A 267 -29.41 23.71 -10.73
N ASN A 268 -29.56 25.05 -10.68
CA ASN A 268 -28.61 26.03 -11.22
C ASN A 268 -28.56 27.49 -10.59
N ILE A 269 -28.96 27.81 -9.32
CA ILE A 269 -28.41 29.07 -8.69
C ILE A 269 -26.93 28.84 -8.39
N ASP A 270 -26.18 29.92 -8.41
CA ASP A 270 -24.98 30.29 -7.67
C ASP A 270 -25.18 30.05 -6.15
N SER A 271 -24.39 30.49 -5.15
CA SER A 271 -24.87 30.23 -3.75
C SER A 271 -24.45 31.02 -2.51
N THR A 272 -25.13 30.69 -1.36
CA THR A 272 -25.46 31.55 -0.19
C THR A 272 -25.53 31.01 1.31
N SER A 273 -25.70 29.74 1.72
CA SER A 273 -25.69 29.21 3.15
C SER A 273 -25.56 27.66 3.34
N ALA A 274 -24.98 27.09 4.40
CA ALA A 274 -24.42 25.69 4.38
C ALA A 274 -25.33 24.47 4.72
N THR A 275 -25.20 23.33 3.95
CA THR A 275 -25.43 21.89 4.33
C THR A 275 -25.39 20.83 3.17
N VAL A 276 -24.38 19.92 3.09
CA VAL A 276 -24.32 18.45 2.66
C VAL A 276 -24.11 17.77 1.19
N VAL A 277 -24.40 18.21 -0.07
CA VAL A 277 -24.52 17.50 -1.45
C VAL A 277 -25.32 16.20 -1.54
N SER A 278 -26.35 15.98 -2.37
CA SER A 278 -27.02 14.65 -2.38
C SER A 278 -26.24 13.46 -2.95
N GLY A 279 -26.14 12.31 -2.24
CA GLY A 279 -25.92 10.98 -2.83
C GLY A 279 -24.96 9.95 -2.22
N ILE A 280 -24.21 10.22 -1.13
CA ILE A 280 -23.09 9.34 -0.69
C ILE A 280 -22.84 9.39 0.82
N ASP A 281 -22.25 8.33 1.32
CA ASP A 281 -21.77 8.09 2.69
C ASP A 281 -20.34 7.53 2.71
N SER A 282 -19.94 6.91 1.59
CA SER A 282 -18.90 5.88 1.61
C SER A 282 -18.11 5.76 0.15
N ALA A 283 -16.76 5.90 -0.51
CA ALA A 283 -15.10 6.16 -0.58
C ALA A 283 -13.81 5.19 -0.68
N THR A 284 -12.63 5.57 -1.35
CA THR A 284 -11.28 5.83 -0.65
C THR A 284 -10.25 6.99 -1.01
N THR A 285 -10.08 7.61 -2.21
CA THR A 285 -9.17 8.80 -2.45
C THR A 285 -9.75 9.95 -3.34
N ALA A 286 -9.07 10.70 -4.24
CA ALA A 286 -9.63 11.60 -5.30
C ALA A 286 -8.57 12.48 -6.01
N ALA A 287 -9.06 13.28 -6.95
CA ALA A 287 -8.71 14.63 -7.46
C ALA A 287 -9.75 14.99 -8.55
N ALA A 288 -9.59 15.90 -9.53
CA ALA A 288 -10.44 16.08 -10.76
C ALA A 288 -10.05 17.32 -11.56
N GLY A 289 -11.02 17.90 -12.28
CA GLY A 289 -11.15 19.15 -12.99
C GLY A 289 -10.06 19.52 -14.01
N THR A 290 -10.20 20.45 -14.93
CA THR A 290 -11.30 21.27 -15.42
C THR A 290 -12.59 20.51 -15.62
N TYR A 291 -13.73 21.17 -15.51
CA TYR A 291 -15.04 20.53 -15.37
C TYR A 291 -15.13 19.27 -14.39
N HIS A 292 -16.14 18.39 -14.44
CA HIS A 292 -16.37 17.06 -13.77
C HIS A 292 -16.27 16.82 -12.22
N THR A 293 -17.42 16.45 -11.50
CA THR A 293 -17.97 15.59 -10.28
C THR A 293 -17.51 14.19 -9.55
N CYS A 294 -17.41 12.97 -10.16
CA CYS A 294 -17.06 11.55 -9.88
C CYS A 294 -16.18 11.21 -8.67
N ALA A 295 -16.58 10.17 -7.95
CA ALA A 295 -16.34 9.99 -6.52
C ALA A 295 -16.18 8.53 -5.99
N VAL A 296 -15.23 7.71 -6.46
CA VAL A 296 -15.03 6.27 -6.08
C VAL A 296 -15.54 5.87 -4.70
N LEU A 297 -15.95 4.61 -4.43
CA LEU A 297 -16.15 4.15 -3.05
C LEU A 297 -15.24 3.01 -2.37
N ARG A 298 -15.59 2.22 -1.31
CA ARG A 298 -14.72 1.34 -0.39
C ARG A 298 -15.13 -0.14 -0.43
N GLY A 299 -14.17 -1.03 -0.17
CA GLY A 299 -14.03 -2.26 -0.96
C GLY A 299 -13.65 -1.92 -2.41
N GLY A 300 -13.68 -0.62 -2.70
CA GLY A 300 -13.97 0.10 -3.91
C GLY A 300 -15.45 0.31 -4.30
N SER A 301 -15.78 1.30 -5.17
CA SER A 301 -16.90 1.23 -6.21
C SER A 301 -17.05 2.42 -7.16
N MET A 302 -17.67 2.24 -8.34
CA MET A 302 -18.03 3.34 -9.26
C MET A 302 -19.56 3.50 -9.54
N LYS A 303 -20.07 4.73 -9.70
CA LYS A 303 -21.45 5.16 -10.03
C LYS A 303 -21.33 6.39 -10.98
N CYS A 304 -22.20 7.41 -10.92
CA CYS A 304 -22.01 8.85 -11.29
C CYS A 304 -23.18 9.55 -12.01
N TRP A 305 -23.42 10.84 -11.72
CA TRP A 305 -23.93 11.85 -12.68
C TRP A 305 -22.77 12.48 -13.50
N GLY A 306 -22.86 13.63 -14.20
CA GLY A 306 -21.73 14.24 -14.95
C GLY A 306 -22.04 14.79 -16.35
N ALA A 307 -21.05 15.02 -17.22
CA ALA A 307 -21.19 15.74 -18.51
C ALA A 307 -21.98 15.03 -19.67
N ASN A 308 -21.67 15.30 -20.98
CA ASN A 308 -21.86 14.48 -22.24
C ASN A 308 -22.77 14.90 -23.42
N ASN A 309 -22.17 15.06 -24.62
CA ASN A 309 -22.54 14.32 -25.84
C ASN A 309 -21.39 13.46 -26.44
N GLU A 310 -20.10 13.81 -26.27
CA GLU A 310 -18.95 13.05 -26.82
C GLU A 310 -18.32 11.92 -25.97
N GLY A 311 -18.97 11.35 -24.94
CA GLY A 311 -18.67 9.98 -24.47
C GLY A 311 -17.62 9.82 -23.38
N MET A 312 -17.99 10.04 -22.11
CA MET A 312 -17.06 10.12 -20.97
C MET A 312 -17.53 9.60 -19.58
N LEU A 313 -18.48 8.69 -19.37
CA LEU A 313 -18.40 7.83 -18.15
C LEU A 313 -18.99 6.45 -18.28
N GLY A 314 -19.59 6.20 -19.43
CA GLY A 314 -20.28 4.98 -19.74
C GLY A 314 -21.18 4.53 -18.61
N ASP A 315 -22.34 5.19 -18.49
CA ASP A 315 -23.53 4.51 -17.98
C ASP A 315 -24.30 3.77 -19.05
N GLY A 316 -24.04 4.08 -20.32
CA GLY A 316 -24.70 3.47 -21.45
C GLY A 316 -25.91 4.23 -22.01
N SER A 317 -26.49 5.18 -21.26
CA SER A 317 -27.83 5.76 -21.46
C SER A 317 -28.01 6.67 -22.70
N THR A 318 -29.22 7.26 -22.81
CA THR A 318 -29.51 8.50 -23.56
C THR A 318 -30.46 9.40 -22.74
N ALA A 319 -29.92 10.22 -21.83
CA ALA A 319 -30.71 11.03 -20.86
C ALA A 319 -30.05 12.41 -20.53
N ASN A 320 -30.09 12.85 -19.26
CA ASN A 320 -28.89 13.20 -18.47
C ASN A 320 -29.18 13.15 -16.97
N SER A 321 -28.38 13.86 -16.17
CA SER A 321 -28.09 13.54 -14.78
C SER A 321 -29.19 13.92 -13.80
N LEU A 322 -30.05 12.91 -13.56
CA LEU A 322 -31.35 12.85 -12.85
C LEU A 322 -31.57 11.65 -11.85
N VAL A 323 -31.63 10.36 -12.27
CA VAL A 323 -32.14 9.20 -11.47
C VAL A 323 -31.41 7.81 -11.65
N PRO A 324 -31.34 6.88 -10.65
CA PRO A 324 -30.07 6.22 -10.26
C PRO A 324 -29.88 4.66 -10.37
N VAL A 325 -28.67 4.18 -10.77
CA VAL A 325 -28.09 2.81 -10.52
C VAL A 325 -26.54 2.73 -10.18
N LEU A 326 -25.62 2.00 -10.85
CA LEU A 326 -24.14 1.85 -10.57
C LEU A 326 -23.25 1.21 -11.71
N VAL A 327 -21.91 1.45 -11.84
CA VAL A 327 -21.04 1.43 -13.09
C VAL A 327 -20.81 0.18 -14.00
N THR A 328 -20.59 0.40 -15.30
CA THR A 328 -20.21 -0.63 -16.30
C THR A 328 -18.79 -1.25 -16.15
N GLY A 329 -18.68 -2.23 -15.26
CA GLY A 329 -17.73 -3.36 -15.35
C GLY A 329 -16.43 -3.28 -14.55
N ILE A 330 -16.43 -2.64 -13.37
CA ILE A 330 -15.26 -2.18 -12.60
C ILE A 330 -15.26 -2.78 -11.15
N SER A 331 -14.13 -3.22 -10.52
CA SER A 331 -14.16 -4.31 -9.49
C SER A 331 -13.26 -4.50 -8.18
N SER A 332 -12.49 -3.56 -7.56
CA SER A 332 -11.92 -3.51 -6.14
C SER A 332 -11.12 -2.22 -5.72
N ALA A 333 -9.98 -2.11 -4.99
CA ALA A 333 -9.48 -0.80 -4.47
C ALA A 333 -7.95 -0.38 -4.49
N THR A 334 -7.51 0.75 -5.12
CA THR A 334 -6.39 1.63 -4.61
C THR A 334 -6.17 3.14 -5.04
N GLY A 335 -6.78 3.75 -6.10
CA GLY A 335 -6.61 5.19 -6.50
C GLY A 335 -7.28 5.63 -7.86
N VAL A 336 -7.15 6.81 -8.52
CA VAL A 336 -7.64 7.20 -9.90
C VAL A 336 -7.03 8.55 -10.39
N ALA A 337 -6.79 8.80 -11.69
CA ALA A 337 -6.22 10.02 -12.36
C ALA A 337 -7.24 10.92 -13.15
N ALA A 338 -6.85 11.68 -14.21
CA ALA A 338 -7.56 12.13 -15.48
C ALA A 338 -6.96 13.27 -16.37
N GLY A 339 -7.71 14.05 -17.17
CA GLY A 339 -7.19 15.11 -18.04
C GLY A 339 -8.28 15.83 -18.87
N GLN A 340 -8.13 16.07 -20.18
CA GLN A 340 -9.19 16.67 -21.03
C GLN A 340 -10.09 15.69 -21.77
N GLY A 341 -9.81 14.39 -21.74
CA GLY A 341 -10.86 13.44 -22.05
C GLY A 341 -10.56 12.00 -21.69
N HIS A 342 -10.87 11.40 -20.52
CA HIS A 342 -10.56 10.00 -20.09
C HIS A 342 -11.04 9.53 -18.61
N THR A 343 -10.71 8.33 -18.09
CA THR A 343 -10.90 7.58 -16.76
C THR A 343 -10.05 6.28 -16.42
N CYS A 344 -8.74 6.24 -16.60
CA CYS A 344 -7.83 5.11 -16.78
C CYS A 344 -7.63 4.42 -15.44
N ALA A 345 -8.41 3.35 -15.31
CA ALA A 345 -8.92 2.76 -14.12
C ALA A 345 -8.11 1.77 -13.28
N LEU A 346 -6.77 1.74 -13.29
CA LEU A 346 -5.96 0.60 -12.80
C LEU A 346 -6.57 -0.19 -11.64
N LEU A 347 -7.19 -1.35 -11.86
CA LEU A 347 -7.32 -2.32 -10.79
C LEU A 347 -5.97 -2.95 -10.42
N SER A 348 -5.64 -2.98 -9.13
CA SER A 348 -4.36 -3.38 -8.52
C SER A 348 -3.86 -4.84 -8.75
N THR A 349 -3.94 -5.38 -9.99
CA THR A 349 -3.28 -6.66 -10.42
C THR A 349 -2.64 -6.71 -11.83
N GLY A 350 -3.33 -7.16 -12.92
CA GLY A 350 -2.73 -7.74 -14.14
C GLY A 350 -3.43 -7.79 -15.55
N SER A 351 -4.56 -7.14 -15.87
CA SER A 351 -5.13 -7.10 -17.26
C SER A 351 -6.06 -5.89 -17.59
N VAL A 352 -5.65 -4.95 -18.47
CA VAL A 352 -6.21 -3.56 -18.54
C VAL A 352 -7.47 -3.25 -19.38
N GLN A 353 -7.95 -1.98 -19.39
CA GLN A 353 -9.12 -1.27 -20.01
C GLN A 353 -8.82 0.28 -20.21
N CYS A 354 -9.68 1.24 -20.66
CA CYS A 354 -9.36 2.34 -21.65
C CYS A 354 -10.54 2.84 -22.54
N TRP A 355 -11.42 3.77 -22.15
CA TRP A 355 -12.51 4.37 -22.99
C TRP A 355 -12.49 5.90 -23.14
N GLY A 356 -13.48 6.48 -23.82
CA GLY A 356 -13.73 7.92 -23.94
C GLY A 356 -14.10 8.48 -25.30
N SER A 357 -13.62 9.66 -25.67
CA SER A 357 -13.63 10.15 -27.07
C SER A 357 -12.50 9.69 -27.93
N ASN A 358 -12.55 9.62 -29.26
CA ASN A 358 -11.39 9.08 -29.99
C ASN A 358 -10.97 9.67 -31.34
N SER A 359 -11.46 10.80 -31.85
CA SER A 359 -11.10 11.26 -33.21
C SER A 359 -9.59 11.38 -33.58
N ILE A 360 -8.64 11.21 -32.65
CA ILE A 360 -7.20 11.44 -32.83
C ILE A 360 -6.24 10.39 -32.23
N GLY A 361 -6.72 9.20 -31.83
CA GLY A 361 -5.88 8.00 -31.55
C GLY A 361 -5.21 7.88 -30.17
N GLN A 362 -5.25 8.92 -29.36
CA GLN A 362 -6.14 8.98 -28.24
C GLN A 362 -6.42 7.67 -27.53
N LEU A 363 -7.55 7.04 -27.83
CA LEU A 363 -7.75 5.61 -27.67
C LEU A 363 -6.61 5.00 -28.52
N GLY A 364 -5.48 4.65 -27.88
CA GLY A 364 -4.39 3.93 -28.52
C GLY A 364 -4.45 2.38 -28.45
N THR A 365 -5.20 1.68 -29.32
CA THR A 365 -4.89 0.29 -29.80
C THR A 365 -4.50 0.28 -31.27
N GLY A 366 -5.22 1.06 -32.07
CA GLY A 366 -4.92 1.27 -33.48
C GLY A 366 -6.04 1.95 -34.25
N SER A 367 -6.84 2.87 -33.67
CA SER A 367 -7.81 3.70 -34.42
C SER A 367 -8.36 4.86 -33.57
N ASN A 368 -9.33 5.61 -34.10
CA ASN A 368 -9.65 6.98 -33.73
C ASN A 368 -11.20 7.36 -33.72
N THR A 369 -12.08 7.05 -32.72
CA THR A 369 -13.41 7.74 -32.41
C THR A 369 -14.19 7.31 -31.12
N LYS A 370 -14.94 8.17 -30.40
CA LYS A 370 -15.51 7.93 -29.01
C LYS A 370 -16.23 6.60 -28.71
N VAL A 371 -16.26 6.05 -27.48
CA VAL A 371 -16.41 4.58 -27.26
C VAL A 371 -17.15 4.03 -26.02
N THR A 372 -17.74 2.81 -26.00
CA THR A 372 -18.32 1.79 -26.97
C THR A 372 -19.10 0.66 -26.19
N THR A 373 -18.45 -0.44 -25.77
CA THR A 373 -18.76 -1.37 -24.64
C THR A 373 -17.45 -1.76 -23.89
N ALA A 374 -17.38 -1.82 -22.54
CA ALA A 374 -16.14 -1.99 -21.73
C ALA A 374 -15.34 -3.34 -21.92
N VAL A 375 -14.92 -3.76 -23.14
CA VAL A 375 -14.15 -5.01 -23.53
C VAL A 375 -12.75 -4.78 -24.23
N ALA A 376 -11.70 -5.59 -23.92
CA ALA A 376 -10.31 -5.24 -23.50
C ALA A 376 -9.05 -5.13 -24.44
N VAL A 377 -7.92 -5.73 -24.03
CA VAL A 377 -6.66 -4.96 -23.88
C VAL A 377 -5.31 -5.66 -23.99
N ASN A 378 -4.31 -4.87 -24.42
CA ASN A 378 -3.10 -5.38 -24.99
C ASN A 378 -1.73 -4.52 -24.86
N GLY A 379 -0.77 -4.69 -23.90
CA GLY A 379 0.73 -4.69 -24.19
C GLY A 379 1.94 -4.47 -23.21
N LEU A 380 2.27 -5.23 -22.13
CA LEU A 380 3.48 -4.98 -21.28
C LEU A 380 3.97 -6.08 -20.28
N SER A 381 4.91 -5.69 -19.38
CA SER A 381 5.30 -6.32 -18.09
C SER A 381 4.28 -6.15 -16.92
N THR A 382 4.39 -5.19 -15.97
CA THR A 382 3.45 -5.04 -14.82
C THR A 382 3.31 -3.63 -14.23
N ALA A 383 2.14 -3.01 -14.43
CA ALA A 383 1.69 -1.68 -14.05
C ALA A 383 1.62 -1.39 -12.51
N SER A 384 1.12 -0.28 -11.93
CA SER A 384 1.13 -0.06 -10.45
C SER A 384 0.26 1.03 -9.78
N TYR A 385 0.29 2.25 -10.34
CA TYR A 385 -0.47 3.51 -10.13
C TYR A 385 -0.67 4.15 -11.52
N VAL A 386 -1.05 5.43 -11.70
CA VAL A 386 -1.30 6.05 -13.04
C VAL A 386 -0.68 7.46 -13.09
N SER A 387 -0.79 8.15 -14.21
CA SER A 387 -1.05 9.60 -14.27
C SER A 387 -1.63 9.92 -15.65
N VAL A 388 -2.34 11.03 -15.78
CA VAL A 388 -3.15 11.38 -16.96
C VAL A 388 -3.03 12.89 -17.23
N GLY A 389 -3.75 13.54 -18.16
CA GLY A 389 -3.65 14.94 -18.62
C GLY A 389 -4.31 15.13 -20.00
N GLY A 390 -4.22 16.29 -20.61
CA GLY A 390 -5.21 16.84 -21.53
C GLY A 390 -5.78 16.05 -22.67
N THR A 391 -5.03 16.10 -23.74
CA THR A 391 -5.20 15.21 -24.84
C THR A 391 -4.12 14.14 -24.59
N HIS A 392 -4.24 13.31 -23.50
CA HIS A 392 -3.41 12.08 -23.15
C HIS A 392 -3.78 11.19 -21.89
N THR A 393 -3.44 9.87 -21.80
CA THR A 393 -3.43 9.01 -20.56
C THR A 393 -2.43 7.83 -20.44
N CYS A 394 -2.24 7.29 -19.21
CA CYS A 394 -1.19 6.30 -18.89
C CYS A 394 -1.46 5.24 -17.78
N ALA A 395 -0.54 5.13 -16.80
CA ALA A 395 0.00 3.91 -16.16
C ALA A 395 1.25 4.30 -15.31
N LEU A 396 1.56 3.64 -14.18
CA LEU A 396 2.85 3.32 -13.53
C LEU A 396 3.03 1.78 -13.65
N ILE A 397 4.22 1.17 -13.47
CA ILE A 397 4.64 -0.27 -13.59
C ILE A 397 5.80 -0.53 -12.54
N SER A 398 6.32 -1.76 -12.38
CA SER A 398 7.37 -2.26 -11.45
C SER A 398 8.87 -1.85 -11.61
N GLY A 399 9.70 -2.45 -12.51
CA GLY A 399 11.16 -2.14 -12.74
C GLY A 399 11.78 -2.63 -14.08
N GLY A 400 12.42 -1.90 -15.05
CA GLY A 400 12.20 -0.56 -15.74
C GLY A 400 11.33 -0.63 -17.05
N GLY A 401 10.60 0.42 -17.51
CA GLY A 401 9.42 0.30 -18.45
C GLY A 401 9.04 1.49 -19.40
N VAL A 402 7.72 1.80 -19.61
CA VAL A 402 7.08 2.98 -20.34
C VAL A 402 5.50 2.95 -20.49
N GLN A 403 4.82 2.49 -21.56
CA GLN A 403 3.30 2.39 -21.62
C GLN A 403 2.31 3.59 -21.23
N CYS A 404 1.91 4.52 -22.16
CA CYS A 404 1.15 5.84 -22.02
C CYS A 404 0.80 6.72 -23.35
N TRP A 405 -0.38 6.68 -24.08
CA TRP A 405 -0.60 6.55 -25.60
C TRP A 405 -1.52 7.40 -26.65
N GLY A 406 -1.13 8.44 -27.47
CA GLY A 406 -2.15 9.04 -28.43
C GLY A 406 -2.20 10.40 -29.28
N ASN A 407 -1.22 11.29 -29.50
CA ASN A 407 -1.27 12.51 -30.42
C ASN A 407 0.08 13.31 -30.33
N ASN A 408 0.53 14.22 -31.25
CA ASN A 408 1.91 14.80 -31.20
C ASN A 408 2.40 16.05 -32.06
N ILE A 409 1.67 17.05 -32.59
CA ILE A 409 2.32 18.03 -33.54
C ILE A 409 3.51 18.94 -33.04
N PHE A 410 3.70 19.13 -31.73
CA PHE A 410 4.65 20.05 -31.00
C PHE A 410 5.87 19.30 -30.54
N GLY A 411 5.71 17.98 -30.55
CA GLY A 411 6.57 17.10 -29.88
C GLY A 411 6.28 17.17 -28.40
N GLN A 412 5.26 16.49 -27.92
CA GLN A 412 5.14 16.21 -26.50
C GLN A 412 5.02 14.73 -26.18
N LEU A 413 5.11 13.83 -27.19
CA LEU A 413 5.45 12.41 -27.00
C LEU A 413 6.82 12.23 -26.29
N GLY A 414 7.77 11.66 -27.03
CA GLY A 414 9.15 11.41 -26.67
C GLY A 414 9.88 10.71 -27.80
N ASN A 415 9.22 9.81 -28.57
CA ASN A 415 9.74 8.72 -29.46
C ASN A 415 10.84 8.99 -30.48
N GLY A 416 11.41 10.18 -30.54
CA GLY A 416 12.18 10.61 -31.70
C GLY A 416 11.27 10.95 -32.89
N THR A 417 9.94 10.91 -32.72
CA THR A 417 8.98 10.97 -33.84
C THR A 417 7.77 11.82 -33.51
N LEU A 418 7.03 12.22 -34.54
CA LEU A 418 5.68 12.75 -34.33
C LEU A 418 4.54 12.29 -35.30
N ILE A 419 4.44 11.01 -35.75
CA ILE A 419 3.37 10.48 -36.69
C ILE A 419 2.30 9.51 -36.04
N ASN A 420 0.97 9.69 -36.25
CA ASN A 420 -0.13 9.09 -35.44
C ASN A 420 -0.78 7.82 -35.99
N SER A 421 -0.02 6.72 -36.03
CA SER A 421 -0.58 5.40 -35.69
C SER A 421 -0.83 5.33 -34.17
N SER A 422 -1.83 4.57 -33.72
CA SER A 422 -2.52 4.82 -32.42
C SER A 422 -2.42 3.68 -31.39
N SER A 423 -1.35 3.50 -30.61
CA SER A 423 -1.13 2.34 -29.71
C SER A 423 0.06 2.54 -28.76
N PRO A 424 0.51 1.51 -28.04
CA PRO A 424 1.91 1.24 -27.72
C PRO A 424 3.14 1.78 -28.51
N ALA A 425 4.10 2.42 -27.82
CA ALA A 425 5.50 2.57 -28.15
C ALA A 425 6.33 2.97 -26.89
N ALA A 426 7.58 3.32 -27.16
CA ALA A 426 8.69 3.52 -26.26
C ALA A 426 9.58 4.65 -26.82
N VAL A 427 10.68 4.97 -26.14
CA VAL A 427 11.73 5.81 -26.69
C VAL A 427 13.09 5.42 -26.14
N GLN A 428 13.84 6.39 -25.67
CA GLN A 428 15.29 6.42 -25.73
C GLN A 428 15.79 7.10 -24.46
N GLY A 429 16.11 6.33 -23.41
CA GLY A 429 17.06 6.73 -22.35
C GLY A 429 16.50 7.06 -20.95
N ILE A 430 15.31 6.56 -20.62
CA ILE A 430 14.67 6.65 -19.31
C ILE A 430 14.64 5.22 -18.76
N SER A 431 15.17 4.97 -17.56
CA SER A 431 15.43 3.60 -17.08
C SER A 431 14.83 3.17 -15.73
N ASN A 432 14.39 4.09 -14.85
CA ASN A 432 13.79 3.73 -13.55
C ASN A 432 12.82 4.75 -12.88
N ALA A 433 12.32 5.79 -13.57
CA ALA A 433 11.67 7.02 -13.04
C ALA A 433 10.19 7.17 -12.60
N VAL A 434 9.94 7.31 -11.30
CA VAL A 434 8.61 7.03 -10.71
C VAL A 434 7.79 8.29 -10.33
N GLN A 435 8.01 9.46 -10.95
CA GLN A 435 7.05 10.59 -10.90
C GLN A 435 7.17 11.54 -12.09
N VAL A 436 6.01 12.02 -12.60
CA VAL A 436 5.73 12.29 -14.03
C VAL A 436 4.31 12.81 -14.45
N SER A 437 4.17 13.73 -15.41
CA SER A 437 2.84 14.13 -15.97
C SER A 437 2.88 15.07 -17.18
N ALA A 438 1.73 15.48 -17.74
CA ALA A 438 1.70 16.61 -18.69
C ALA A 438 0.36 17.31 -18.96
N GLY A 439 0.48 18.38 -19.76
CA GLY A 439 -0.37 19.54 -19.68
C GLY A 439 -1.17 19.90 -20.92
N SER A 440 -0.77 20.90 -21.69
CA SER A 440 -1.28 21.23 -23.05
C SER A 440 -0.16 21.38 -24.08
N ASN A 441 0.90 22.15 -23.80
CA ASN A 441 2.05 22.43 -24.65
C ASN A 441 3.39 22.07 -23.96
N HIS A 442 3.46 21.05 -23.07
CA HIS A 442 4.47 20.90 -21.98
C HIS A 442 4.21 19.76 -20.93
N SER A 443 5.24 19.00 -20.51
CA SER A 443 5.15 17.72 -19.74
C SER A 443 6.12 17.62 -18.51
N CYS A 444 6.48 16.48 -17.85
CA CYS A 444 7.07 16.27 -16.48
C CYS A 444 7.40 14.77 -16.12
N ALA A 445 8.47 14.46 -15.32
CA ALA A 445 9.19 13.17 -15.14
C ALA A 445 10.45 13.20 -14.22
N ILE A 446 10.93 12.19 -13.43
CA ILE A 446 12.30 12.22 -12.78
C ILE A 446 13.13 10.94 -12.43
N LEU A 447 14.47 11.16 -12.34
CA LEU A 447 15.56 10.49 -11.56
C LEU A 447 15.23 9.88 -10.17
N GLY A 448 16.30 9.47 -9.47
CA GLY A 448 16.42 9.08 -8.05
C GLY A 448 17.66 9.69 -7.36
N SER A 449 18.26 10.71 -7.99
CA SER A 449 19.55 11.34 -7.68
C SER A 449 19.64 12.89 -7.88
N GLY A 450 18.57 13.66 -7.68
CA GLY A 450 18.62 15.13 -7.81
C GLY A 450 18.59 15.80 -9.19
N ALA A 451 19.40 15.38 -10.19
CA ALA A 451 19.86 16.26 -11.29
C ALA A 451 18.98 16.49 -12.57
N VAL A 452 18.07 15.57 -12.90
CA VAL A 452 16.80 15.65 -13.68
C VAL A 452 16.64 16.11 -15.15
N VAL A 453 15.56 15.62 -15.81
CA VAL A 453 15.22 15.85 -17.23
C VAL A 453 13.74 16.31 -17.56
N CYS A 454 13.57 17.35 -18.43
CA CYS A 454 12.31 18.00 -18.83
C CYS A 454 12.20 18.81 -20.20
N TRP A 455 11.56 18.37 -21.36
CA TRP A 455 11.87 18.55 -22.86
C TRP A 455 11.30 19.72 -23.84
N GLY A 456 11.32 19.66 -25.26
CA GLY A 456 10.86 20.45 -26.61
C GLY A 456 9.34 20.74 -27.49
N TYR A 457 8.10 21.55 -27.44
CA TYR A 457 7.43 23.07 -27.31
C TYR A 457 7.81 24.29 -26.37
N ASN A 458 8.52 25.32 -26.91
CA ASN A 458 8.89 26.65 -26.38
C ASN A 458 8.30 27.88 -27.11
N ILE A 459 8.75 28.16 -28.35
CA ILE A 459 8.84 29.45 -29.09
C ILE A 459 9.17 30.75 -28.33
N ASN A 460 8.54 30.99 -27.17
CA ASN A 460 8.72 32.20 -26.36
C ASN A 460 9.84 32.04 -25.33
N GLY A 461 10.00 30.96 -24.57
CA GLY A 461 9.18 29.79 -24.21
C GLY A 461 9.46 29.43 -22.72
N GLU A 462 8.95 28.40 -22.06
CA GLU A 462 9.28 28.20 -20.61
C GLU A 462 10.76 27.82 -20.44
N LEU A 463 11.28 27.04 -21.37
CA LEU A 463 11.35 25.61 -21.11
C LEU A 463 11.73 25.21 -19.68
N GLY A 464 12.90 25.65 -19.25
CA GLY A 464 13.52 25.33 -17.98
C GLY A 464 15.04 25.64 -17.98
N ASN A 465 15.68 25.82 -19.14
CA ASN A 465 17.15 25.82 -19.38
C ASN A 465 17.83 27.01 -20.08
N SER A 466 17.21 28.18 -20.24
CA SER A 466 17.80 29.40 -20.89
C SER A 466 17.94 29.60 -22.46
N SER A 467 16.98 29.17 -23.33
CA SER A 467 16.55 29.60 -24.74
C SER A 467 15.08 29.25 -25.21
N SER A 468 14.56 29.80 -26.30
CA SER A 468 13.13 29.70 -26.69
C SER A 468 12.78 28.66 -27.76
N SER A 469 13.40 27.48 -27.76
CA SER A 469 13.32 26.55 -28.91
C SER A 469 13.04 25.11 -28.56
N GLY A 470 12.65 24.33 -29.56
CA GLY A 470 12.84 22.89 -29.51
C GLY A 470 14.00 22.41 -30.36
N SER A 471 15.08 21.96 -29.74
CA SER A 471 15.90 20.86 -30.26
C SER A 471 16.29 19.93 -29.09
N ASN A 472 15.68 18.75 -29.07
CA ASN A 472 14.99 18.28 -27.86
C ASN A 472 15.60 17.07 -27.13
N PHE A 473 16.74 16.53 -27.58
CA PHE A 473 17.42 15.35 -27.02
C PHE A 473 17.58 15.44 -25.47
N PRO A 474 16.86 14.67 -24.63
CA PRO A 474 16.66 14.99 -23.21
C PRO A 474 17.87 15.10 -22.22
N VAL A 475 18.74 16.13 -22.31
CA VAL A 475 19.83 16.45 -21.34
C VAL A 475 19.63 17.73 -20.48
N ALA A 476 19.86 17.60 -19.15
CA ALA A 476 19.54 18.46 -17.97
C ALA A 476 19.99 19.96 -17.95
N VAL A 477 20.01 20.64 -16.77
CA VAL A 477 20.47 22.05 -16.54
C VAL A 477 20.36 22.57 -15.08
N THR A 478 20.77 23.85 -14.86
CA THR A 478 20.28 24.94 -13.96
C THR A 478 19.67 24.60 -12.59
N GLY A 479 20.39 23.87 -11.74
CA GLY A 479 20.48 24.27 -10.33
C GLY A 479 19.98 23.29 -9.25
N ILE A 480 19.91 21.99 -9.54
CA ILE A 480 18.90 21.11 -8.95
C ILE A 480 19.44 19.83 -8.21
N THR A 481 19.34 19.75 -6.85
CA THR A 481 19.95 18.79 -5.85
C THR A 481 19.06 17.86 -4.93
N ASP A 482 18.41 18.25 -3.78
CA ASP A 482 17.53 17.54 -2.75
C ASP A 482 15.90 17.48 -2.89
N ALA A 483 15.11 16.36 -2.83
CA ALA A 483 13.60 16.25 -2.98
C ALA A 483 12.80 14.91 -2.90
N ILE A 484 11.47 15.11 -2.78
CA ILE A 484 10.29 14.22 -2.83
C ILE A 484 8.89 14.87 -3.25
N SER A 485 8.74 15.94 -4.09
CA SER A 485 7.62 16.09 -5.12
C SER A 485 7.63 17.22 -6.17
N VAL A 486 6.70 17.21 -7.16
CA VAL A 486 6.68 18.15 -8.30
C VAL A 486 5.35 18.69 -8.94
N ALA A 487 5.39 19.83 -9.67
CA ALA A 487 4.26 20.65 -10.11
C ALA A 487 4.49 21.62 -11.28
N ALA A 488 3.84 21.50 -12.45
CA ALA A 488 3.65 22.65 -13.35
C ALA A 488 2.52 22.46 -14.36
N GLY A 489 2.29 23.50 -15.16
CA GLY A 489 0.93 23.90 -15.44
C GLY A 489 0.68 24.62 -16.71
N VAL A 490 1.20 25.84 -16.78
CA VAL A 490 1.85 26.36 -17.94
C VAL A 490 3.19 27.04 -17.64
N ASN A 491 3.54 27.56 -16.46
CA ASN A 491 4.75 28.42 -16.40
C ASN A 491 5.82 28.29 -15.30
N HIS A 492 5.60 27.90 -14.03
CA HIS A 492 6.67 28.21 -13.01
C HIS A 492 7.58 27.03 -12.76
N THR A 493 8.89 27.12 -13.04
CA THR A 493 9.76 25.92 -13.15
C THR A 493 10.14 25.32 -11.77
N CYS A 494 9.29 25.63 -10.80
CA CYS A 494 9.41 25.51 -9.37
C CYS A 494 7.97 25.55 -8.79
N ALA A 495 7.35 24.46 -8.33
CA ALA A 495 7.80 23.09 -8.17
C ALA A 495 8.92 22.89 -7.11
N VAL A 496 9.12 21.72 -6.48
CA VAL A 496 9.87 21.62 -5.19
C VAL A 496 10.66 20.32 -4.77
N LEU A 497 11.27 20.33 -3.57
CA LEU A 497 12.61 19.88 -3.09
C LEU A 497 12.61 19.59 -1.57
N SER A 498 13.47 18.71 -0.86
CA SER A 498 13.57 17.73 0.40
C SER A 498 12.98 17.53 1.94
N THR A 499 12.90 18.15 3.20
CA THR A 499 13.33 19.26 4.22
C THR A 499 12.70 20.72 4.39
N GLY A 500 13.32 21.93 4.15
CA GLY A 500 12.62 23.17 3.62
C GLY A 500 13.25 24.62 3.45
N ALA A 501 13.31 25.22 2.22
CA ALA A 501 13.62 26.64 1.79
C ALA A 501 13.26 27.03 0.27
N MET A 502 13.26 28.32 -0.20
CA MET A 502 12.56 28.93 -1.42
C MET A 502 13.19 29.96 -2.48
N GLN A 503 13.36 29.75 -3.81
CA GLN A 503 13.67 30.80 -4.89
C GLN A 503 13.15 30.51 -6.37
N CYS A 504 13.08 31.53 -7.32
CA CYS A 504 12.36 31.66 -8.68
C CYS A 504 13.14 32.35 -9.91
N TRP A 505 12.60 32.66 -11.15
CA TRP A 505 13.26 33.50 -12.29
C TRP A 505 12.48 34.13 -13.58
N GLY A 506 12.20 33.49 -14.77
CA GLY A 506 11.65 34.01 -16.08
C GLY A 506 10.36 33.69 -17.00
N SER A 507 9.27 32.87 -16.76
CA SER A 507 7.91 32.85 -17.47
C SER A 507 6.57 33.01 -16.64
N ASN A 508 5.56 33.76 -17.14
CA ASN A 508 4.33 34.25 -16.45
C ASN A 508 3.43 35.27 -17.28
N ARG A 509 2.65 36.23 -16.69
CA ARG A 509 2.09 37.52 -17.27
C ARG A 509 1.54 38.59 -16.25
N PHE A 510 2.37 39.44 -15.63
CA PHE A 510 2.08 40.66 -14.81
C PHE A 510 1.56 40.58 -13.32
N GLY A 511 2.10 39.80 -12.35
CA GLY A 511 1.55 39.69 -10.97
C GLY A 511 1.90 38.60 -9.91
N GLN A 512 3.05 37.89 -9.84
CA GLN A 512 3.75 37.36 -8.61
C GLN A 512 5.06 36.62 -8.89
N LEU A 513 4.97 35.38 -9.38
CA LEU A 513 5.73 34.26 -8.79
C LEU A 513 6.30 34.54 -7.37
N GLY A 514 5.44 34.93 -6.42
CA GLY A 514 5.77 35.17 -5.01
C GLY A 514 6.84 36.21 -4.76
N ASN A 515 7.24 36.95 -5.80
CA ASN A 515 8.21 38.02 -5.65
C ASN A 515 7.65 39.41 -5.94
N GLY A 516 6.54 39.54 -6.65
CA GLY A 516 5.90 40.84 -6.85
C GLY A 516 6.48 41.78 -7.91
N ASP A 517 7.55 41.47 -8.67
CA ASP A 517 8.23 42.40 -9.63
C ASP A 517 8.10 41.96 -11.12
N THR A 518 7.93 42.86 -12.08
CA THR A 518 6.95 42.81 -13.21
C THR A 518 6.93 41.73 -14.35
N THR A 519 7.88 40.80 -14.56
CA THR A 519 8.25 40.37 -15.96
C THR A 519 8.84 38.95 -16.21
N THR A 520 8.91 38.57 -17.50
CA THR A 520 9.83 37.56 -18.15
C THR A 520 11.30 37.79 -17.77
N ARG A 521 12.21 36.79 -17.71
CA ARG A 521 13.66 36.95 -17.34
C ARG A 521 14.52 35.72 -17.71
N PHE A 522 15.83 35.76 -17.38
CA PHE A 522 16.32 34.90 -16.29
C PHE A 522 17.11 35.68 -15.20
N SER A 523 16.53 35.78 -13.99
CA SER A 523 17.10 36.23 -12.69
C SER A 523 17.64 37.69 -12.61
N PRO A 524 18.10 38.23 -11.45
CA PRO A 524 17.95 37.78 -10.05
C PRO A 524 17.39 38.87 -9.07
N ALA A 525 16.37 38.58 -8.24
CA ALA A 525 15.92 39.47 -7.14
C ALA A 525 15.08 38.73 -6.05
N ALA A 526 15.43 38.87 -4.76
CA ALA A 526 15.05 37.89 -3.72
C ALA A 526 14.91 38.41 -2.26
N VAL A 527 14.19 37.66 -1.40
CA VAL A 527 14.44 37.50 0.06
C VAL A 527 13.32 38.01 1.01
N SER A 528 12.91 37.25 2.04
CA SER A 528 12.21 37.74 3.26
C SER A 528 12.46 36.81 4.50
N LEU A 529 11.46 36.09 5.06
CA LEU A 529 11.60 35.33 6.33
C LEU A 529 10.98 33.89 6.39
N VAL A 530 9.77 33.65 5.87
CA VAL A 530 8.95 32.46 6.22
C VAL A 530 8.65 31.57 4.99
N THR A 531 8.77 30.23 5.11
CA THR A 531 9.78 29.49 4.31
C THR A 531 9.70 27.99 3.92
N SER A 532 8.89 27.17 4.56
CA SER A 532 9.02 25.70 4.53
C SER A 532 7.63 25.03 4.64
N ALA A 533 7.35 23.74 4.45
CA ALA A 533 6.06 23.33 3.83
C ALA A 533 5.72 21.85 3.51
N ALA A 534 4.82 21.55 2.52
CA ALA A 534 4.65 20.22 1.88
C ALA A 534 3.88 19.87 0.57
N SER A 535 3.09 20.69 -0.16
CA SER A 535 2.61 20.26 -1.50
C SER A 535 2.41 21.30 -2.61
N VAL A 536 1.52 21.09 -3.60
CA VAL A 536 1.56 21.62 -4.98
C VAL A 536 0.22 21.39 -5.64
N ALA A 537 -0.41 22.39 -6.23
CA ALA A 537 -0.71 22.41 -7.64
C ALA A 537 -0.62 23.87 -8.18
N VAL A 538 -1.01 24.16 -9.41
CA VAL A 538 -0.48 25.23 -10.29
C VAL A 538 -1.61 25.86 -11.18
N GLY A 539 -1.47 26.95 -11.96
CA GLY A 539 -2.58 27.48 -12.81
C GLY A 539 -2.70 28.94 -13.30
N TYR A 540 -3.40 29.16 -14.43
CA TYR A 540 -4.32 30.28 -14.68
C TYR A 540 -3.78 31.63 -14.25
N GLN A 541 -4.58 32.33 -13.50
CA GLN A 541 -4.33 33.65 -12.96
C GLN A 541 -4.68 33.62 -11.48
N HIS A 542 -4.43 32.54 -10.75
CA HIS A 542 -4.32 32.56 -9.28
C HIS A 542 -3.62 31.34 -8.72
N THR A 543 -3.15 31.46 -7.47
CA THR A 543 -2.33 30.54 -6.69
C THR A 543 -2.57 30.75 -5.18
N CYS A 544 -1.87 30.02 -4.30
CA CYS A 544 -1.86 30.05 -2.83
C CYS A 544 -0.70 29.23 -2.19
N ALA A 545 -1.00 28.47 -1.12
CA ALA A 545 -0.10 27.83 -0.18
C ALA A 545 -0.57 26.49 0.45
N ARG A 546 0.36 25.67 0.98
CA ARG A 546 0.28 24.61 2.04
C ARG A 546 1.58 24.56 2.88
N LEU A 547 1.69 24.01 4.11
CA LEU A 547 2.96 23.67 4.79
C LEU A 547 3.11 22.35 5.73
N THR A 548 2.94 22.29 7.07
CA THR A 548 2.58 21.05 7.93
C THR A 548 1.40 21.05 9.00
N SER A 549 1.34 21.82 10.12
CA SER A 549 0.07 22.22 10.91
C SER A 549 -0.44 23.74 11.25
N GLY A 550 -0.76 24.74 10.36
CA GLY A 550 -1.19 26.16 10.69
C GLY A 550 -1.58 27.31 9.64
N ALA A 551 -2.68 27.22 8.82
CA ALA A 551 -3.49 28.17 7.97
C ALA A 551 -3.66 27.95 6.38
N VAL A 552 -4.18 28.86 5.56
CA VAL A 552 -3.85 28.95 4.08
C VAL A 552 -3.40 30.35 3.76
N GLN A 553 -2.91 30.60 2.57
CA GLN A 553 -3.13 31.90 1.97
C GLN A 553 -4.34 31.84 1.06
N CYS A 554 -4.13 31.93 -0.25
CA CYS A 554 -5.15 32.51 -1.11
C CYS A 554 -4.45 33.51 -2.01
N TRP A 555 -4.63 33.59 -3.34
CA TRP A 555 -4.14 34.71 -4.17
C TRP A 555 -4.33 34.64 -5.75
N GLY A 556 -5.09 35.37 -6.62
CA GLY A 556 -6.54 35.79 -6.73
C GLY A 556 -7.27 36.18 -8.12
N ARG A 557 -6.70 36.28 -9.36
CA ARG A 557 -7.26 36.70 -10.74
C ARG A 557 -7.57 38.17 -11.21
N ASN A 558 -7.60 38.36 -12.55
CA ASN A 558 -8.05 39.53 -13.36
C ASN A 558 -9.42 39.39 -14.12
N SER A 559 -10.31 40.42 -14.06
CA SER A 559 -11.43 40.81 -14.99
C SER A 559 -12.56 41.61 -14.29
N SER A 560 -13.87 41.34 -14.46
CA SER A 560 -15.02 42.06 -13.83
C SER A 560 -16.19 41.17 -13.32
N GLY A 561 -16.58 41.18 -12.01
CA GLY A 561 -17.70 40.39 -11.41
C GLY A 561 -17.42 39.69 -10.05
N GLN A 562 -17.70 38.39 -9.90
CA GLN A 562 -17.17 37.38 -8.92
C GLN A 562 -17.18 37.68 -7.42
N LEU A 563 -16.15 38.36 -6.94
CA LEU A 563 -15.55 38.19 -5.61
C LEU A 563 -15.09 36.74 -5.34
N GLY A 564 -14.20 36.52 -4.37
CA GLY A 564 -13.74 35.16 -4.00
C GLY A 564 -13.12 35.09 -2.61
N THR A 565 -12.10 35.93 -2.43
CA THR A 565 -11.65 36.55 -1.17
C THR A 565 -12.66 37.48 -0.52
N GLY A 566 -13.77 37.77 -1.20
CA GLY A 566 -14.59 38.91 -0.83
C GLY A 566 -13.76 40.21 -0.71
N THR A 567 -12.72 40.43 -1.50
CA THR A 567 -11.82 41.61 -1.39
C THR A 567 -11.61 42.27 -2.73
N THR A 568 -10.50 43.01 -2.98
CA THR A 568 -10.52 44.29 -3.71
C THR A 568 -9.71 44.43 -5.01
N SER A 569 -8.80 43.53 -5.40
CA SER A 569 -7.89 43.76 -6.56
C SER A 569 -7.27 42.52 -7.23
N ASP A 570 -6.74 42.68 -8.45
CA ASP A 570 -5.56 41.92 -8.90
C ASP A 570 -4.38 42.09 -7.93
N SER A 571 -3.37 41.23 -7.91
CA SER A 571 -2.26 41.35 -6.93
C SER A 571 -1.09 40.37 -7.09
N ALA A 572 0.03 40.69 -6.39
CA ALA A 572 1.26 39.92 -6.22
C ALA A 572 1.95 39.96 -4.81
N ILE A 573 1.46 40.81 -3.86
CA ILE A 573 1.96 41.36 -2.53
C ILE A 573 1.77 40.63 -1.12
N PRO A 574 0.96 41.10 -0.12
CA PRO A 574 0.74 40.36 1.18
C PRO A 574 -0.58 40.61 2.02
N MET A 575 -1.61 39.71 2.15
CA MET A 575 -2.96 40.04 2.78
C MET A 575 -3.92 38.84 3.53
N THR A 576 -5.43 38.74 5.29
CA THR A 576 -5.80 38.13 6.69
C THR A 576 -6.66 36.81 6.86
N VAL A 577 -6.07 35.63 7.09
CA VAL A 577 -6.51 34.41 6.36
C VAL A 577 -7.40 33.30 6.98
N SER A 578 -7.48 33.20 8.30
CA SER A 578 -8.80 33.05 8.95
C SER A 578 -9.62 31.74 8.85
N ALA A 579 -10.97 31.79 8.72
CA ALA A 579 -12.07 30.93 9.26
C ALA A 579 -12.15 29.45 8.84
N VAL A 580 -10.98 28.93 8.60
CA VAL A 580 -10.79 27.99 7.54
C VAL A 580 -9.37 27.38 7.63
N SER A 581 -9.15 26.26 6.93
CA SER A 581 -8.03 25.30 6.78
C SER A 581 -7.97 24.01 7.72
N ASN A 582 -8.01 22.70 7.25
CA ASN A 582 -7.21 21.50 7.76
C ASN A 582 -6.74 20.22 6.91
N ALA A 583 -7.02 20.02 5.61
CA ALA A 583 -6.19 19.39 4.50
C ALA A 583 -5.02 18.31 4.51
N PHE A 584 -4.93 17.41 3.47
CA PHE A 584 -3.99 16.27 3.12
C PHE A 584 -3.65 15.97 1.61
N SER A 585 -4.46 16.32 0.58
CA SER A 585 -4.02 16.53 -0.86
C SER A 585 -4.45 17.87 -1.44
N LEU A 586 -3.92 18.41 -2.56
CA LEU A 586 -4.78 19.00 -3.63
C LEU A 586 -4.22 19.18 -5.06
N SER A 587 -5.13 18.97 -6.03
CA SER A 587 -5.28 19.64 -7.35
C SER A 587 -6.38 20.75 -7.22
N LEU A 588 -6.62 21.79 -8.05
CA LEU A 588 -7.47 23.02 -7.85
C LEU A 588 -7.62 23.95 -9.14
N GLY A 589 -8.12 25.23 -9.30
CA GLY A 589 -8.74 25.65 -10.62
C GLY A 589 -8.97 27.03 -11.29
N ASP A 590 -9.61 27.01 -12.47
CA ASP A 590 -9.50 27.75 -13.77
C ASP A 590 -9.41 29.24 -13.64
N ALA A 591 -10.31 29.70 -12.83
CA ALA A 591 -10.40 30.99 -12.28
C ALA A 591 -10.89 30.84 -10.85
N HIS A 592 -10.86 29.64 -10.21
CA HIS A 592 -11.70 29.19 -9.07
C HIS A 592 -11.12 27.97 -8.22
N THR A 593 -11.54 27.61 -6.98
CA THR A 593 -10.66 26.91 -5.94
C THR A 593 -11.33 26.02 -4.85
N CYS A 594 -10.90 24.78 -4.40
CA CYS A 594 -11.45 23.80 -3.34
C CYS A 594 -10.63 23.67 -2.01
N ALA A 595 -11.14 23.03 -0.93
CA ALA A 595 -10.52 22.77 0.39
C ALA A 595 -10.99 21.47 1.13
N ALA A 596 -10.56 20.21 0.84
CA ALA A 596 -10.71 18.88 1.57
C ALA A 596 -9.95 18.50 2.86
N LEU A 597 -10.51 17.53 3.61
CA LEU A 597 -10.63 17.61 5.07
C LEU A 597 -10.66 16.14 5.82
N SER A 598 -11.04 15.88 7.13
CA SER A 598 -10.78 14.73 8.07
C SER A 598 -11.92 14.05 8.89
N GLY A 599 -13.14 14.58 9.03
CA GLY A 599 -14.19 14.05 9.95
C GLY A 599 -15.69 14.10 9.55
N GLY A 600 -16.04 14.37 8.31
CA GLY A 600 -17.38 14.30 7.72
C GLY A 600 -17.94 15.57 7.05
N GLU A 601 -17.20 16.36 6.27
CA GLU A 601 -17.56 17.72 5.88
C GLU A 601 -17.51 18.09 4.39
N VAL A 602 -18.18 19.17 3.95
CA VAL A 602 -17.75 20.01 2.81
C VAL A 602 -18.47 21.38 2.69
N ARG A 603 -17.84 22.32 1.98
CA ARG A 603 -18.45 23.43 1.21
C ARG A 603 -17.68 23.60 -0.13
N CYS A 604 -18.15 24.01 -1.34
CA CYS A 604 -17.31 24.15 -2.58
C CYS A 604 -17.53 25.34 -3.55
N TRP A 605 -17.03 26.56 -3.22
CA TRP A 605 -16.79 27.90 -3.84
C TRP A 605 -16.49 28.35 -5.34
N GLY A 606 -17.37 28.75 -6.31
CA GLY A 606 -16.86 29.38 -7.60
C GLY A 606 -17.76 29.77 -8.83
N THR A 607 -17.19 29.76 -10.06
CA THR A 607 -17.53 30.45 -11.37
C THR A 607 -18.97 30.55 -11.91
N ASN A 608 -19.94 31.03 -11.14
CA ASN A 608 -21.15 31.74 -11.58
C ASN A 608 -21.33 31.92 -13.12
N SER A 609 -21.74 30.88 -13.87
CA SER A 609 -21.93 31.00 -15.34
C SER A 609 -22.72 29.88 -16.03
N SER A 610 -22.22 28.64 -16.13
CA SER A 610 -23.05 27.55 -16.69
C SER A 610 -23.32 26.34 -15.82
N GLY A 611 -22.74 26.13 -14.61
CA GLY A 611 -23.56 25.74 -13.47
C GLY A 611 -23.27 24.97 -12.16
N GLN A 612 -22.11 24.82 -11.50
CA GLN A 612 -21.98 23.86 -10.34
C GLN A 612 -22.33 24.27 -8.85
N PHE A 613 -22.82 25.49 -8.50
CA PHE A 613 -23.08 26.05 -7.12
C PHE A 613 -24.30 25.51 -6.27
N GLY A 614 -25.35 26.29 -5.91
CA GLY A 614 -26.73 25.75 -5.83
C GLY A 614 -27.79 26.17 -4.82
N ASN A 615 -28.92 26.70 -5.32
CA ASN A 615 -30.25 26.69 -4.65
C ASN A 615 -31.49 27.06 -5.52
N ASN A 616 -31.66 26.52 -6.75
CA ASN A 616 -32.92 26.57 -7.57
C ASN A 616 -33.36 27.86 -8.36
N THR A 617 -32.50 28.68 -9.01
CA THR A 617 -32.93 29.85 -9.85
C THR A 617 -31.86 30.53 -10.77
N ALA A 618 -30.85 31.22 -10.22
CA ALA A 618 -30.00 32.22 -10.91
C ALA A 618 -29.38 33.26 -9.92
N ALA A 619 -28.26 33.91 -10.31
CA ALA A 619 -27.51 35.03 -9.69
C ALA A 619 -26.37 34.72 -8.65
N SER A 620 -25.12 34.79 -9.16
CA SER A 620 -23.76 34.79 -8.55
C SER A 620 -23.59 34.70 -7.03
N SER A 621 -22.66 33.88 -6.56
CA SER A 621 -22.39 33.73 -5.12
C SER A 621 -22.16 35.02 -4.35
N LEU A 622 -22.90 35.13 -3.26
CA LEU A 622 -22.46 35.62 -1.94
C LEU A 622 -21.65 34.57 -1.12
N SER A 623 -22.23 33.42 -0.80
CA SER A 623 -22.08 32.76 0.52
C SER A 623 -22.30 31.21 0.45
N PRO A 624 -22.48 30.43 1.55
CA PRO A 624 -22.13 28.99 1.49
C PRO A 624 -23.19 27.86 1.21
N VAL A 625 -24.12 27.91 0.23
CA VAL A 625 -24.92 26.72 -0.32
C VAL A 625 -24.28 25.34 -0.35
N SER A 626 -24.36 24.47 0.69
CA SER A 626 -23.80 23.08 0.65
C SER A 626 -24.70 21.87 0.30
N ILE A 627 -25.88 21.99 -0.35
CA ILE A 627 -26.27 21.06 -1.45
C ILE A 627 -26.94 19.65 -1.12
N PRO A 628 -27.51 19.37 0.08
CA PRO A 628 -27.34 18.23 1.05
C PRO A 628 -27.22 16.71 0.66
N ASN A 629 -26.29 15.93 1.32
CA ASN A 629 -26.06 14.43 1.54
C ASN A 629 -24.85 13.55 0.96
N VAL A 630 -23.53 13.90 0.96
CA VAL A 630 -22.44 13.11 0.31
C VAL A 630 -21.25 12.83 1.26
N SER A 631 -20.55 11.69 1.09
CA SER A 631 -19.85 10.92 2.16
C SER A 631 -18.30 10.80 2.16
N ALA A 632 -17.49 11.51 1.32
CA ALA A 632 -15.99 11.56 1.09
C ALA A 632 -14.90 10.53 1.59
N SER A 633 -13.72 10.45 0.96
CA SER A 633 -12.42 10.03 1.52
C SER A 633 -11.19 10.40 0.69
N HIS A 634 -11.36 11.05 -0.47
CA HIS A 634 -10.82 12.38 -0.77
C HIS A 634 -11.87 13.28 -1.52
N VAL A 635 -11.58 14.25 -2.41
CA VAL A 635 -12.63 15.16 -3.01
C VAL A 635 -12.36 15.67 -4.44
N SER A 636 -13.18 16.57 -5.00
CA SER A 636 -12.68 17.55 -5.97
C SER A 636 -13.59 18.76 -6.23
N ALA A 637 -13.19 19.61 -7.19
CA ALA A 637 -13.91 20.54 -8.05
C ALA A 637 -13.27 20.68 -9.46
N GLY A 638 -13.94 21.39 -10.35
CA GLY A 638 -13.56 21.63 -11.73
C GLY A 638 -14.15 22.93 -12.25
N SER A 639 -13.94 23.24 -13.53
CA SER A 639 -14.32 24.56 -14.03
C SER A 639 -15.80 24.67 -14.29
N TYR A 640 -16.37 23.67 -14.98
CA TYR A 640 -17.79 23.56 -15.35
C TYR A 640 -18.47 22.25 -14.78
N HIS A 641 -17.77 21.49 -13.92
CA HIS A 641 -18.31 20.55 -12.93
C HIS A 641 -17.29 20.38 -11.79
N THR A 642 -17.41 19.40 -10.87
CA THR A 642 -16.62 19.29 -9.63
C THR A 642 -15.57 18.12 -9.50
N CYS A 643 -15.86 16.83 -9.24
CA CYS A 643 -14.95 15.64 -9.20
C CYS A 643 -14.83 15.23 -7.68
N ALA A 644 -14.33 14.06 -7.23
CA ALA A 644 -14.52 13.59 -5.83
C ALA A 644 -13.89 12.21 -5.47
N VAL A 645 -14.02 11.67 -4.22
CA VAL A 645 -14.37 10.23 -3.82
C VAL A 645 -14.75 9.99 -2.33
N SER A 646 -15.52 8.93 -1.91
CA SER A 646 -16.51 9.04 -0.76
C SER A 646 -16.98 8.23 0.64
N THR A 647 -16.53 7.35 1.71
CA THR A 647 -15.99 5.84 2.14
C THR A 647 -16.61 4.26 1.95
N SER A 648 -17.01 3.54 0.80
CA SER A 648 -18.23 2.60 0.49
C SER A 648 -18.78 2.18 -0.96
N SER A 649 -19.85 2.79 -1.56
CA SER A 649 -20.74 2.41 -2.76
C SER A 649 -20.67 2.83 -4.32
N GLY A 650 -19.78 3.68 -4.89
CA GLY A 650 -19.72 4.25 -6.26
C GLY A 650 -19.24 5.72 -6.53
N LEU A 651 -18.17 5.96 -7.31
CA LEU A 651 -17.91 7.14 -8.19
C LEU A 651 -19.15 8.06 -8.38
N LEU A 652 -19.20 9.35 -7.98
CA LEU A 652 -20.30 10.31 -8.29
C LEU A 652 -19.97 11.64 -8.98
N CYS A 653 -20.40 11.93 -10.23
CA CYS A 653 -20.18 13.23 -10.89
C CYS A 653 -21.44 14.10 -11.03
N TRP A 654 -21.31 15.41 -11.31
CA TRP A 654 -22.32 16.36 -11.83
C TRP A 654 -21.64 17.20 -12.93
N GLY A 655 -22.25 18.19 -13.64
CA GLY A 655 -21.58 18.88 -14.76
C GLY A 655 -22.14 19.68 -15.95
N TYR A 656 -21.22 20.17 -16.83
CA TYR A 656 -21.36 20.85 -18.16
C TYR A 656 -22.30 20.08 -19.10
N ASN A 657 -22.09 19.93 -20.42
CA ASN A 657 -22.54 18.71 -21.14
C ASN A 657 -22.07 18.59 -22.60
N TYR A 658 -21.61 19.63 -23.33
CA TYR A 658 -21.23 19.47 -24.76
C TYR A 658 -20.11 18.43 -25.09
N ASP A 659 -18.83 18.78 -24.97
CA ASP A 659 -17.66 18.01 -25.44
C ASP A 659 -17.46 16.60 -24.83
N GLY A 660 -18.39 16.07 -24.02
CA GLY A 660 -18.44 14.68 -23.60
C GLY A 660 -18.49 14.46 -22.09
N GLN A 661 -18.04 15.45 -21.33
CA GLN A 661 -17.60 15.57 -19.93
C GLN A 661 -18.17 14.74 -18.78
N LEU A 662 -19.03 13.77 -19.03
CA LEU A 662 -18.99 12.46 -18.44
C LEU A 662 -19.97 11.66 -19.27
N GLY A 663 -21.24 11.68 -18.97
CA GLY A 663 -22.14 10.82 -19.70
C GLY A 663 -22.19 9.51 -18.98
N ILE A 664 -22.93 9.61 -17.91
CA ILE A 664 -24.28 9.11 -17.91
C ILE A 664 -25.01 9.05 -19.29
N GLY A 665 -24.34 8.64 -20.38
CA GLY A 665 -24.75 8.59 -21.79
C GLY A 665 -25.92 9.50 -22.18
N SER A 666 -25.70 10.66 -22.81
CA SER A 666 -26.68 11.77 -22.73
C SER A 666 -26.44 12.98 -23.66
N THR A 667 -27.17 14.10 -23.47
CA THR A 667 -26.98 15.40 -24.18
C THR A 667 -27.23 16.70 -23.37
N VAL A 668 -27.27 16.71 -22.02
CA VAL A 668 -27.90 17.83 -21.24
C VAL A 668 -27.24 18.14 -19.88
N ASN A 669 -27.11 19.40 -19.49
CA ASN A 669 -26.47 19.85 -18.24
C ASN A 669 -26.85 19.09 -16.91
N SER A 670 -25.90 18.93 -15.97
CA SER A 670 -25.90 17.83 -14.99
C SER A 670 -25.96 18.20 -13.52
N LEU A 671 -27.11 17.95 -12.90
CA LEU A 671 -27.47 18.58 -11.64
C LEU A 671 -27.75 17.53 -10.52
N VAL A 672 -28.43 16.40 -10.84
CA VAL A 672 -29.11 15.42 -9.92
C VAL A 672 -28.77 13.91 -10.19
N PRO A 673 -29.16 12.93 -9.36
CA PRO A 673 -28.67 11.53 -9.32
C PRO A 673 -28.71 10.56 -10.54
N VAL A 674 -28.05 10.88 -11.68
CA VAL A 674 -27.33 9.84 -12.49
C VAL A 674 -26.57 8.88 -11.55
N GLN A 675 -26.79 7.57 -11.64
CA GLN A 675 -25.79 6.56 -11.37
C GLN A 675 -26.07 5.33 -12.26
N VAL A 676 -25.10 4.45 -12.46
CA VAL A 676 -24.70 3.95 -13.81
C VAL A 676 -25.20 2.50 -14.12
N THR A 677 -24.62 1.69 -15.05
CA THR A 677 -25.11 0.31 -15.36
C THR A 677 -24.07 -0.84 -15.18
N GLY A 678 -24.15 -1.66 -14.11
CA GLY A 678 -23.30 -2.83 -13.81
C GLY A 678 -22.72 -2.92 -12.38
N VAL A 679 -21.42 -3.28 -12.27
CA VAL A 679 -20.42 -2.93 -11.20
C VAL A 679 -20.10 -3.91 -10.05
N THR A 680 -18.85 -3.80 -9.57
CA THR A 680 -18.53 -3.66 -8.14
C THR A 680 -17.65 -2.41 -7.85
N ASN A 681 -16.32 -2.51 -7.74
CA ASN A 681 -15.50 -1.69 -6.83
C ASN A 681 -14.38 -0.73 -7.48
N ALA A 682 -13.75 0.33 -6.83
CA ALA A 682 -12.71 1.40 -7.22
C ALA A 682 -11.84 2.20 -6.13
N THR A 683 -11.01 3.28 -6.42
CA THR A 683 -10.00 4.19 -5.63
C THR A 683 -10.04 5.81 -5.58
N SER A 684 -9.33 6.65 -6.39
CA SER A 684 -9.11 8.17 -6.37
C SER A 684 -9.83 9.01 -7.49
N VAL A 685 -9.22 10.08 -8.06
CA VAL A 685 -9.45 10.93 -9.27
C VAL A 685 -8.21 11.86 -9.43
N SER A 686 -8.06 12.57 -10.56
CA SER A 686 -7.35 13.85 -10.89
C SER A 686 -7.88 14.35 -12.25
N ALA A 687 -7.54 15.51 -12.85
CA ALA A 687 -7.89 15.80 -14.27
C ALA A 687 -7.33 17.01 -15.05
N GLY A 688 -8.05 17.45 -16.11
CA GLY A 688 -8.12 18.72 -16.85
C GLY A 688 -9.48 18.80 -17.51
N PRO A 689 -9.67 19.46 -18.67
CA PRO A 689 -10.89 19.43 -19.48
C PRO A 689 -12.14 18.90 -18.78
N SER A 690 -12.34 17.57 -18.64
CA SER A 690 -13.70 17.02 -18.65
C SER A 690 -14.09 15.74 -17.85
N HIS A 691 -13.26 14.99 -17.08
CA HIS A 691 -13.62 13.63 -16.52
C HIS A 691 -12.58 12.99 -15.54
N THR A 692 -12.72 11.73 -15.08
CA THR A 692 -11.81 11.05 -14.09
C THR A 692 -10.71 10.12 -14.66
N CYS A 693 -10.18 9.09 -13.96
CA CYS A 693 -8.94 8.24 -14.21
C CYS A 693 -8.88 6.82 -13.53
N ALA A 694 -9.95 6.03 -13.47
CA ALA A 694 -10.59 5.13 -12.45
C ALA A 694 -9.90 4.12 -11.44
N LEU A 695 -8.57 3.97 -11.17
CA LEU A 695 -7.89 2.94 -10.28
C LEU A 695 -8.65 2.20 -9.10
N ILE A 696 -8.39 0.91 -8.86
CA ILE A 696 -9.31 -0.17 -8.38
C ILE A 696 -8.45 -1.37 -7.79
N THR A 697 -8.95 -2.63 -7.61
CA THR A 697 -8.20 -3.92 -7.36
C THR A 697 -8.69 -5.05 -8.29
N GLY A 698 -7.80 -5.93 -8.78
CA GLY A 698 -8.12 -6.99 -9.78
C GLY A 698 -7.68 -6.80 -11.26
N GLY A 699 -6.89 -5.77 -11.63
CA GLY A 699 -6.06 -5.73 -12.82
C GLY A 699 -6.00 -4.58 -13.85
N THR A 700 -6.60 -3.38 -13.76
CA THR A 700 -7.13 -2.79 -15.02
C THR A 700 -7.45 -1.30 -15.23
N VAL A 701 -7.24 -0.70 -16.41
CA VAL A 701 -7.23 0.77 -16.62
C VAL A 701 -8.44 1.48 -17.37
N LYS A 702 -9.75 1.23 -17.21
CA LYS A 702 -10.95 1.93 -17.88
C LYS A 702 -11.12 3.49 -18.20
N CYS A 703 -10.29 4.25 -18.96
CA CYS A 703 -10.55 5.72 -19.32
C CYS A 703 -11.93 6.11 -19.98
N TRP A 704 -12.34 7.41 -20.12
CA TRP A 704 -13.61 8.03 -20.68
C TRP A 704 -13.63 9.60 -21.04
N GLY A 705 -13.81 10.17 -22.28
CA GLY A 705 -13.22 11.48 -22.81
C GLY A 705 -13.81 12.42 -23.97
N GLU A 706 -13.18 13.59 -24.32
CA GLU A 706 -13.38 14.45 -25.56
C GLU A 706 -12.31 14.15 -26.64
N ASP A 707 -12.36 14.49 -27.93
CA ASP A 707 -13.38 15.09 -28.81
C ASP A 707 -12.76 16.09 -29.83
N ALA A 708 -11.44 16.37 -29.80
CA ALA A 708 -10.83 17.18 -30.86
C ALA A 708 -9.35 16.98 -31.16
N ARG A 709 -8.51 16.71 -30.14
CA ARG A 709 -7.04 16.74 -30.33
C ARG A 709 -6.27 15.46 -29.98
N GLY A 710 -6.65 14.69 -28.97
CA GLY A 710 -6.38 13.24 -28.82
C GLY A 710 -5.97 12.76 -27.41
N GLN A 711 -6.76 11.96 -26.66
CA GLN A 711 -6.59 11.64 -25.20
C GLN A 711 -6.52 10.22 -24.47
N LEU A 712 -6.95 9.00 -24.89
CA LEU A 712 -7.42 7.94 -23.89
C LEU A 712 -7.02 6.42 -23.79
N GLY A 713 -6.54 5.60 -24.73
CA GLY A 713 -6.82 4.12 -24.66
C GLY A 713 -6.07 3.10 -25.56
N SER A 714 -6.63 2.30 -26.50
CA SER A 714 -8.02 2.17 -26.98
C SER A 714 -8.28 1.68 -28.42
N GLY A 715 -7.96 2.51 -29.40
CA GLY A 715 -7.92 2.21 -30.81
C GLY A 715 -9.23 1.97 -31.50
N ARG A 716 -10.33 2.53 -30.99
CA ARG A 716 -11.69 2.11 -31.37
C ARG A 716 -12.66 3.29 -31.47
N ALA A 717 -13.95 3.04 -31.67
CA ALA A 717 -14.76 3.86 -32.58
C ALA A 717 -16.16 4.31 -32.12
N TYR A 718 -16.73 5.28 -32.87
CA TYR A 718 -17.85 6.19 -32.59
C TYR A 718 -19.16 5.54 -32.11
N THR A 719 -19.17 5.07 -30.87
CA THR A 719 -20.28 4.36 -30.20
C THR A 719 -20.42 4.76 -28.73
N TYR A 720 -20.03 6.01 -28.43
CA TYR A 720 -20.34 6.78 -27.21
C TYR A 720 -19.79 6.26 -25.87
N VAL A 721 -20.20 5.09 -25.39
CA VAL A 721 -20.43 4.93 -23.93
C VAL A 721 -19.32 4.26 -23.08
N PRO A 722 -18.99 2.94 -23.09
CA PRO A 722 -17.90 2.33 -22.26
C PRO A 722 -16.77 1.56 -23.03
N GLN A 723 -15.49 1.44 -22.63
CA GLN A 723 -14.39 0.71 -23.40
C GLN A 723 -12.92 0.57 -22.87
N ASN A 724 -11.98 -0.03 -23.65
CA ASN A 724 -10.75 -0.63 -23.10
C ASN A 724 -9.38 -0.69 -23.90
N VAL A 725 -8.22 -0.25 -23.31
CA VAL A 725 -6.78 0.06 -23.75
C VAL A 725 -5.92 -0.81 -24.67
N VAL A 726 -4.79 -0.23 -25.12
CA VAL A 726 -3.57 -0.98 -25.45
C VAL A 726 -2.29 -0.35 -24.85
N ALA A 727 -1.33 -1.20 -24.47
CA ALA A 727 -0.11 -0.92 -23.70
C ALA A 727 1.17 -1.24 -24.53
N ALA A 728 2.39 -0.91 -24.03
CA ALA A 728 3.75 -1.06 -24.68
C ALA A 728 3.80 -1.64 -26.12
N ASP A 729 3.50 -2.92 -26.27
CA ASP A 729 3.64 -3.63 -27.54
C ASP A 729 2.45 -3.50 -28.52
N GLY A 730 1.29 -2.99 -28.11
CA GLY A 730 0.09 -2.98 -28.94
C GLY A 730 -0.91 -4.14 -28.68
N VAL A 731 -0.49 -5.21 -27.96
CA VAL A 731 -1.04 -6.60 -28.02
C VAL A 731 -1.11 -7.46 -26.70
N SER A 732 -0.35 -7.23 -25.62
CA SER A 732 -0.31 -8.12 -24.39
C SER A 732 -0.48 -7.46 -22.98
N VAL A 733 -1.67 -6.97 -22.59
CA VAL A 733 -2.10 -6.15 -21.38
C VAL A 733 -1.24 -4.94 -20.81
N LEU A 734 -1.78 -3.78 -20.35
CA LEU A 734 -1.17 -3.00 -19.20
C LEU A 734 -1.57 -3.84 -17.93
N ASN A 735 -0.76 -4.08 -16.87
CA ASN A 735 -0.96 -5.23 -15.93
C ASN A 735 -0.58 -4.88 -14.46
N LEU A 736 -1.43 -4.25 -13.64
CA LEU A 736 -0.97 -3.27 -12.62
C LEU A 736 -0.85 -3.60 -11.11
N GLN A 737 0.39 -3.66 -10.59
CA GLN A 737 0.88 -3.58 -9.19
C GLN A 737 2.32 -3.00 -9.02
N THR A 738 2.55 -2.17 -7.98
CA THR A 738 3.92 -1.74 -7.58
C THR A 738 4.68 -2.91 -6.98
N ILE A 739 5.31 -3.70 -7.83
CA ILE A 739 6.30 -4.69 -7.42
C ILE A 739 7.64 -3.95 -7.26
N PHE A 740 7.88 -3.39 -6.08
CA PHE A 740 9.14 -2.73 -5.76
C PHE A 740 10.21 -3.74 -5.37
N SER A 741 11.42 -3.56 -5.90
CA SER A 741 12.59 -4.36 -5.52
C SER A 741 13.32 -3.74 -4.32
N PRO A 742 13.97 -4.56 -3.47
CA PRO A 742 14.88 -4.08 -2.44
C PRO A 742 16.14 -3.46 -3.07
N SER A 743 16.65 -2.37 -2.49
CA SER A 743 17.82 -1.62 -2.98
C SER A 743 19.02 -1.70 -2.03
N VAL A 744 18.79 -1.66 -0.72
CA VAL A 744 19.84 -1.79 0.31
C VAL A 744 19.32 -2.64 1.46
N LEU A 745 20.14 -3.57 1.96
CA LEU A 745 19.89 -4.27 3.22
C LEU A 745 20.74 -3.64 4.32
N THR A 746 20.17 -3.43 5.51
CA THR A 746 20.89 -2.96 6.69
C THR A 746 20.67 -3.94 7.83
N VAL A 747 21.75 -4.27 8.54
CA VAL A 747 21.76 -5.17 9.70
C VAL A 747 22.31 -4.42 10.91
N VAL A 748 21.66 -4.59 12.06
CA VAL A 748 22.12 -4.06 13.35
C VAL A 748 22.17 -5.21 14.37
N GLY A 749 23.28 -5.32 15.08
CA GLY A 749 23.55 -6.35 16.08
C GLY A 749 24.78 -5.99 16.95
N PRO A 750 25.15 -6.83 17.91
CA PRO A 750 26.35 -6.61 18.73
C PRO A 750 27.63 -6.87 17.93
N THR A 751 28.72 -6.19 18.29
CA THR A 751 30.06 -6.40 17.71
C THR A 751 30.89 -7.46 18.46
N SER A 752 30.46 -7.90 19.64
CA SER A 752 31.01 -9.06 20.34
C SER A 752 29.95 -9.80 21.16
N LEU A 753 30.19 -11.08 21.42
CA LEU A 753 29.29 -11.99 22.14
C LEU A 753 30.12 -13.04 22.89
N GLN A 754 29.72 -13.42 24.11
CA GLN A 754 30.41 -14.49 24.83
C GLN A 754 30.07 -15.86 24.22
N SER A 755 30.99 -16.83 24.28
CA SER A 755 30.75 -18.23 23.94
C SER A 755 29.45 -18.75 24.59
N ALA A 756 28.71 -19.61 23.88
CA ALA A 756 27.39 -20.14 24.26
C ALA A 756 26.25 -19.10 24.48
N SER A 757 26.50 -17.79 24.34
CA SER A 757 25.48 -16.74 24.50
C SER A 757 24.65 -16.50 23.24
N LYS A 758 23.54 -15.76 23.38
CA LYS A 758 22.66 -15.37 22.26
C LYS A 758 22.40 -13.87 22.22
N ALA A 759 22.18 -13.34 21.03
CA ALA A 759 21.77 -11.96 20.78
C ALA A 759 20.77 -11.88 19.62
N THR A 760 20.00 -10.79 19.53
CA THR A 760 19.08 -10.56 18.41
C THR A 760 19.71 -9.58 17.41
N LEU A 761 19.68 -9.95 16.14
CA LEU A 761 20.00 -9.11 15.00
C LEU A 761 18.71 -8.54 14.42
N LYS A 762 18.68 -7.26 14.09
CA LYS A 762 17.59 -6.64 13.34
C LYS A 762 18.03 -6.40 11.90
N ALA A 763 17.21 -6.81 10.94
CA ALA A 763 17.43 -6.54 9.52
C ALA A 763 16.28 -5.70 8.95
N THR A 764 16.64 -4.70 8.14
CA THR A 764 15.70 -3.84 7.41
C THR A 764 16.18 -3.66 5.98
N ALA A 765 15.29 -3.83 5.00
CA ALA A 765 15.58 -3.50 3.62
C ALA A 765 14.96 -2.14 3.28
N LEU A 766 15.76 -1.26 2.69
CA LEU A 766 15.30 -0.14 1.90
C LEU A 766 14.83 -0.68 0.55
N TYR A 767 13.69 -0.20 0.07
CA TYR A 767 13.14 -0.53 -1.24
C TYR A 767 13.26 0.66 -2.21
N ALA A 768 13.08 0.40 -3.50
CA ALA A 768 13.11 1.43 -4.55
C ALA A 768 12.03 2.53 -4.42
N ASP A 769 11.05 2.35 -3.53
CA ASP A 769 10.02 3.32 -3.14
C ASP A 769 10.42 4.20 -1.95
N GLY A 770 11.65 4.06 -1.44
CA GLY A 770 12.12 4.73 -0.22
C GLY A 770 11.58 4.14 1.08
N SER A 771 10.73 3.10 1.04
CA SER A 771 10.22 2.46 2.24
C SER A 771 11.29 1.58 2.90
N VAL A 772 11.43 1.72 4.21
CA VAL A 772 12.28 0.85 5.04
C VAL A 772 11.39 -0.19 5.68
N ARG A 773 11.53 -1.44 5.25
CA ARG A 773 10.71 -2.57 5.71
C ARG A 773 11.53 -3.46 6.64
N ASN A 774 10.95 -3.89 7.77
CA ASN A 774 11.53 -4.99 8.54
C ASN A 774 11.46 -6.25 7.68
N VAL A 775 12.57 -6.95 7.49
CA VAL A 775 12.66 -8.15 6.63
C VAL A 775 13.29 -9.31 7.39
N THR A 776 13.05 -10.52 6.91
CA THR A 776 13.58 -11.76 7.48
C THR A 776 14.57 -12.36 6.49
N PRO A 777 15.82 -11.87 6.43
CA PRO A 777 16.80 -12.34 5.47
C PRO A 777 17.22 -13.78 5.79
N THR A 778 17.66 -14.48 4.76
CA THR A 778 18.47 -15.69 4.94
C THR A 778 19.85 -15.30 5.47
N TRP A 779 20.37 -16.06 6.42
CA TRP A 779 21.66 -15.75 7.05
C TRP A 779 22.68 -16.83 6.72
N THR A 780 23.89 -16.41 6.34
CA THR A 780 25.08 -17.27 6.32
C THR A 780 26.16 -16.70 7.24
N THR A 781 27.14 -17.53 7.58
CA THR A 781 28.17 -17.24 8.57
C THR A 781 29.51 -17.77 8.08
N SER A 782 30.58 -17.01 8.25
CA SER A 782 31.93 -17.42 7.86
C SER A 782 32.51 -18.55 8.73
N ASN A 783 31.93 -18.78 9.91
CA ASN A 783 32.31 -19.88 10.80
C ASN A 783 31.07 -20.36 11.59
N PRO A 784 30.30 -21.33 11.07
CA PRO A 784 29.08 -21.83 11.72
C PRO A 784 29.33 -22.56 13.05
N VAL A 785 30.56 -23.01 13.32
CA VAL A 785 30.95 -23.62 14.60
C VAL A 785 31.12 -22.54 15.68
N ALA A 786 31.67 -21.38 15.32
CA ALA A 786 31.87 -20.26 16.25
C ALA A 786 30.62 -19.38 16.43
N ALA A 787 29.84 -19.13 15.37
CA ALA A 787 28.54 -18.48 15.50
C ALA A 787 27.57 -18.83 14.37
N SER A 788 26.29 -19.00 14.72
CA SER A 788 25.18 -19.26 13.79
C SER A 788 24.04 -18.27 14.01
N VAL A 789 23.19 -18.06 12.99
CA VAL A 789 22.02 -17.17 13.09
C VAL A 789 20.77 -17.93 12.67
N SER A 790 19.72 -17.88 13.48
CA SER A 790 18.42 -18.46 13.13
C SER A 790 17.66 -17.60 12.11
N VAL A 791 16.67 -18.20 11.42
CA VAL A 791 15.79 -17.48 10.49
C VAL A 791 15.13 -16.25 11.15
N GLY A 792 14.79 -16.33 12.44
CA GLY A 792 14.25 -15.21 13.22
C GLY A 792 15.27 -14.12 13.62
N GLY A 793 16.48 -14.14 13.06
CA GLY A 793 17.52 -13.15 13.35
C GLY A 793 18.24 -13.34 14.69
N VAL A 794 18.13 -14.50 15.35
CA VAL A 794 18.84 -14.74 16.63
C VAL A 794 20.23 -15.31 16.36
N LEU A 795 21.26 -14.50 16.61
CA LEU A 795 22.66 -14.88 16.67
C LEU A 795 22.90 -15.76 17.91
N THR A 796 23.53 -16.91 17.72
CA THR A 796 23.96 -17.84 18.76
C THR A 796 25.46 -18.06 18.63
N ALA A 797 26.21 -17.69 19.67
CA ALA A 797 27.62 -18.06 19.80
C ALA A 797 27.73 -19.57 20.08
N GLY A 798 28.58 -20.25 19.31
CA GLY A 798 29.01 -21.61 19.62
C GLY A 798 30.07 -21.65 20.71
N SER A 799 30.66 -22.82 20.91
CA SER A 799 31.75 -23.02 21.85
C SER A 799 33.10 -22.84 21.15
N VAL A 800 33.85 -21.82 21.55
CA VAL A 800 35.20 -21.53 21.02
C VAL A 800 36.24 -21.61 22.13
N SER A 801 37.44 -22.09 21.79
CA SER A 801 38.58 -22.23 22.72
C SER A 801 39.49 -20.99 22.76
N THR A 802 39.34 -20.09 21.78
CA THR A 802 40.02 -18.79 21.67
C THR A 802 39.07 -17.78 21.04
N ASP A 803 39.27 -16.50 21.31
CA ASP A 803 38.43 -15.43 20.76
C ASP A 803 38.41 -15.48 19.22
N THR A 804 37.22 -15.65 18.64
CA THR A 804 37.03 -15.97 17.22
C THR A 804 36.14 -14.93 16.54
N ILE A 805 36.66 -14.24 15.52
CA ILE A 805 35.88 -13.29 14.73
C ILE A 805 35.06 -14.05 13.68
N VAL A 806 33.78 -13.73 13.57
CA VAL A 806 32.84 -14.32 12.62
C VAL A 806 32.14 -13.22 11.83
N THR A 807 32.14 -13.34 10.49
CA THR A 807 31.38 -12.44 9.61
C THR A 807 30.07 -13.13 9.23
N LEU A 808 28.97 -12.41 9.46
CA LEU A 808 27.60 -12.82 9.18
C LEU A 808 27.14 -12.10 7.91
N THR A 809 26.60 -12.84 6.95
CA THR A 809 26.01 -12.29 5.73
C THR A 809 24.50 -12.46 5.79
N ALA A 810 23.77 -11.37 5.88
CA ALA A 810 22.35 -11.35 5.61
C ALA A 810 22.12 -11.26 4.09
N THR A 811 21.20 -12.05 3.56
CA THR A 811 20.78 -12.05 2.15
C THR A 811 19.27 -11.98 2.09
N TRP A 812 18.72 -10.95 1.43
CA TRP A 812 17.28 -10.78 1.22
C TRP A 812 16.98 -10.75 -0.28
N THR A 813 16.23 -11.74 -0.74
CA THR A 813 15.74 -11.83 -2.11
C THR A 813 14.25 -11.57 -2.12
N ASP A 814 13.83 -10.52 -2.83
CA ASP A 814 12.42 -10.20 -3.05
C ASP A 814 12.24 -9.74 -4.50
N ASN A 815 11.20 -10.25 -5.15
CA ASN A 815 10.88 -10.01 -6.57
C ASN A 815 12.06 -10.27 -7.53
N GLY A 816 12.90 -11.28 -7.22
CA GLY A 816 14.05 -11.69 -8.00
C GLY A 816 15.33 -10.87 -7.81
N ILE A 817 15.27 -9.74 -7.10
CA ILE A 817 16.45 -8.93 -6.74
C ILE A 817 16.96 -9.34 -5.37
N THR A 818 18.26 -9.58 -5.27
CA THR A 818 18.94 -10.02 -4.05
C THR A 818 19.87 -8.94 -3.54
N VAL A 819 19.65 -8.49 -2.31
CA VAL A 819 20.52 -7.55 -1.59
C VAL A 819 21.20 -8.23 -0.40
N GLN A 820 22.40 -7.80 -0.05
CA GLN A 820 23.20 -8.39 1.02
C GLN A 820 23.75 -7.33 1.99
N ALA A 821 24.01 -7.74 3.23
CA ALA A 821 24.65 -6.94 4.26
C ALA A 821 25.58 -7.80 5.13
N LEU A 822 26.71 -7.23 5.56
CA LEU A 822 27.72 -7.90 6.37
C LEU A 822 27.74 -7.33 7.79
N LEU A 823 27.91 -8.20 8.79
CA LEU A 823 28.18 -7.83 10.19
C LEU A 823 29.28 -8.74 10.76
N SER A 824 30.37 -8.16 11.25
CA SER A 824 31.43 -8.90 11.95
C SER A 824 31.24 -8.87 13.47
N VAL A 825 31.38 -10.02 14.12
CA VAL A 825 31.18 -10.22 15.57
C VAL A 825 32.32 -11.07 16.15
N THR A 826 32.91 -10.63 17.27
CA THR A 826 33.90 -11.43 18.02
C THR A 826 33.22 -12.33 19.04
N ILE A 827 33.52 -13.64 19.01
CA ILE A 827 33.02 -14.63 19.96
C ILE A 827 34.10 -14.94 20.99
N ASN A 828 33.83 -14.68 22.27
CA ASN A 828 34.84 -14.74 23.34
C ASN A 828 34.88 -16.10 24.05
N ALA A 829 36.06 -16.63 24.36
CA ALA A 829 36.21 -18.00 24.90
C ALA A 829 36.23 -18.08 26.44
N THR A 830 35.32 -18.85 27.06
CA THR A 830 35.49 -19.38 28.44
C THR A 830 34.52 -20.54 28.76
N PRO A 831 34.90 -21.56 29.57
CA PRO A 831 34.00 -22.65 29.96
C PRO A 831 33.15 -22.33 31.20
N ALA A 832 31.91 -22.83 31.24
CA ALA A 832 30.97 -22.62 32.35
C ALA A 832 30.89 -23.85 33.29
N VAL A 833 30.96 -23.62 34.60
CA VAL A 833 30.92 -24.66 35.66
C VAL A 833 29.56 -24.66 36.35
N LEU A 834 29.03 -25.83 36.72
CA LEU A 834 27.77 -25.97 37.46
C LEU A 834 27.86 -25.24 38.82
N SER A 835 27.17 -24.11 38.95
CA SER A 835 27.26 -23.23 40.12
C SER A 835 26.20 -23.57 41.17
N ASP A 836 24.96 -23.87 40.75
CA ASP A 836 23.83 -24.12 41.65
C ASP A 836 22.70 -24.94 40.99
N LEU A 837 21.70 -25.35 41.78
CA LEU A 837 20.46 -25.97 41.31
C LEU A 837 19.26 -25.23 41.91
N ARG A 838 18.27 -24.89 41.09
CA ARG A 838 17.00 -24.31 41.53
C ARG A 838 15.86 -25.30 41.30
N LEU A 839 15.08 -25.57 42.34
CA LEU A 839 13.82 -26.32 42.25
C LEU A 839 12.64 -25.34 42.30
N SER A 840 11.66 -25.54 41.43
CA SER A 840 10.49 -24.66 41.29
C SER A 840 9.21 -25.45 41.02
N GLY A 841 8.08 -24.88 41.40
CA GLY A 841 6.75 -25.48 41.33
C GLY A 841 5.76 -24.63 42.12
N ALA A 842 4.48 -25.02 42.13
CA ALA A 842 3.49 -24.41 43.03
C ALA A 842 3.88 -24.68 44.51
N LEU A 843 3.64 -23.71 45.39
CA LEU A 843 3.96 -23.81 46.82
C LEU A 843 2.85 -24.49 47.64
N ARG A 844 1.75 -24.88 46.99
CA ARG A 844 0.59 -25.56 47.57
C ARG A 844 0.10 -26.65 46.64
N VAL A 845 -0.41 -27.73 47.22
CA VAL A 845 -1.04 -28.84 46.49
C VAL A 845 -2.18 -29.40 47.33
N GLN A 846 -3.25 -29.83 46.66
CA GLN A 846 -4.42 -30.42 47.29
C GLN A 846 -4.11 -31.73 48.02
N SER A 847 -4.78 -31.97 49.14
CA SER A 847 -4.90 -33.28 49.78
C SER A 847 -5.32 -34.35 48.74
N GLY A 848 -4.47 -35.34 48.47
CA GLY A 848 -4.69 -36.36 47.43
C GLY A 848 -4.48 -35.89 45.97
N GLY A 849 -3.87 -34.72 45.74
CA GLY A 849 -3.65 -34.15 44.40
C GLY A 849 -2.30 -34.50 43.75
N GLN A 850 -2.11 -34.02 42.52
CA GLN A 850 -0.83 -34.06 41.80
C GLN A 850 -0.40 -32.69 41.28
N MET A 851 0.91 -32.46 41.20
CA MET A 851 1.51 -31.26 40.61
C MET A 851 2.89 -31.51 39.97
N PRO A 852 3.27 -30.75 38.92
CA PRO A 852 4.62 -30.82 38.35
C PRO A 852 5.64 -29.97 39.12
N LEU A 853 6.88 -30.45 39.17
CA LEU A 853 8.06 -29.74 39.64
C LEU A 853 9.07 -29.58 38.50
N SER A 854 9.75 -28.44 38.45
CA SER A 854 10.78 -28.13 37.46
C SER A 854 12.11 -27.83 38.17
N ALA A 855 13.14 -28.59 37.84
CA ALA A 855 14.51 -28.34 38.27
C ALA A 855 15.29 -27.59 37.18
N THR A 856 16.16 -26.69 37.58
CA THR A 856 16.96 -25.85 36.66
C THR A 856 18.37 -25.72 37.20
N ALA A 857 19.33 -26.28 36.49
CA ALA A 857 20.75 -26.12 36.78
C ALA A 857 21.20 -24.70 36.40
N LEU A 858 22.02 -24.08 37.25
CA LEU A 858 22.61 -22.75 37.05
C LEU A 858 24.12 -22.88 36.91
N TYR A 859 24.75 -22.03 36.10
CA TYR A 859 26.17 -22.10 35.77
C TYR A 859 26.92 -20.81 36.09
N SER A 860 28.25 -20.87 36.14
CA SER A 860 29.12 -19.77 36.56
C SER A 860 29.16 -18.58 35.58
N ASP A 861 28.69 -18.77 34.35
CA ASP A 861 28.51 -17.75 33.31
C ASP A 861 27.15 -17.03 33.42
N GLY A 862 26.28 -17.44 34.35
CA GLY A 862 24.90 -16.95 34.48
C GLY A 862 23.89 -17.64 33.56
N SER A 863 24.30 -18.64 32.78
CA SER A 863 23.38 -19.47 31.99
C SER A 863 22.60 -20.45 32.89
N SER A 864 21.53 -21.02 32.33
CA SER A 864 20.74 -22.03 33.02
C SER A 864 20.20 -23.09 32.06
N ARG A 865 20.02 -24.32 32.56
CA ARG A 865 19.47 -25.45 31.80
C ARG A 865 18.35 -26.13 32.60
N SER A 866 17.18 -26.29 31.98
CA SER A 866 16.11 -27.13 32.55
C SER A 866 16.59 -28.57 32.64
N THR A 867 16.33 -29.23 33.76
CA THR A 867 16.80 -30.59 34.03
C THR A 867 15.78 -31.38 34.85
N VAL A 868 15.94 -32.70 34.88
CA VAL A 868 15.28 -33.58 35.84
C VAL A 868 16.31 -33.97 36.90
N GLY A 869 15.90 -33.96 38.17
CA GLY A 869 16.79 -34.32 39.27
C GLY A 869 17.29 -35.76 39.14
N SER A 870 18.57 -35.99 39.41
CA SER A 870 19.18 -37.34 39.47
C SER A 870 18.57 -38.19 40.60
N SER A 871 18.02 -37.54 41.63
CA SER A 871 17.11 -38.14 42.59
C SER A 871 16.17 -37.08 43.18
N TYR A 872 15.04 -37.53 43.73
CA TYR A 872 14.10 -36.72 44.50
C TYR A 872 13.80 -37.43 45.83
N ALA A 873 13.80 -36.68 46.92
CA ALA A 873 13.47 -37.15 48.27
C ALA A 873 12.43 -36.25 48.93
N LEU A 874 11.58 -36.84 49.77
CA LEU A 874 10.58 -36.13 50.57
C LEU A 874 10.97 -36.17 52.04
N SER A 875 10.88 -35.03 52.70
CA SER A 875 11.06 -34.88 54.16
C SER A 875 10.17 -35.81 55.00
N ASN A 876 9.04 -36.26 54.45
CA ASN A 876 8.26 -37.37 54.98
C ASN A 876 7.71 -38.23 53.81
N PRO A 877 8.26 -39.42 53.55
CA PRO A 877 7.81 -40.30 52.47
C PRO A 877 6.37 -40.82 52.60
N ALA A 878 5.75 -40.77 53.79
CA ALA A 878 4.34 -41.16 53.96
C ALA A 878 3.36 -40.13 53.36
N LEU A 879 3.83 -38.91 53.06
CA LEU A 879 3.01 -37.82 52.52
C LEU A 879 2.98 -37.76 50.98
N GLY A 880 3.71 -38.63 50.28
CA GLY A 880 3.67 -38.67 48.81
C GLY A 880 4.87 -39.34 48.14
N SER A 881 4.98 -39.18 46.82
CA SER A 881 6.16 -39.56 46.04
C SER A 881 6.35 -38.64 44.83
N VAL A 882 7.58 -38.48 44.36
CA VAL A 882 7.91 -37.77 43.11
C VAL A 882 8.38 -38.80 42.09
N ASN A 883 7.80 -38.80 40.90
CA ASN A 883 8.22 -39.72 39.83
C ASN A 883 9.40 -39.18 39.01
N SER A 884 9.96 -40.02 38.12
CA SER A 884 11.09 -39.67 37.24
C SER A 884 10.81 -38.56 36.21
N ARG A 885 9.58 -38.05 36.12
CA ARG A 885 9.18 -36.88 35.32
C ARG A 885 8.97 -35.61 36.17
N GLY A 886 9.36 -35.64 37.45
CA GLY A 886 9.20 -34.51 38.37
C GLY A 886 7.76 -34.28 38.84
N ILE A 887 6.83 -35.22 38.63
CA ILE A 887 5.46 -35.09 39.12
C ILE A 887 5.39 -35.56 40.58
N LEU A 888 5.06 -34.64 41.48
CA LEU A 888 4.73 -34.92 42.87
C LEU A 888 3.28 -35.39 42.96
N SER A 889 3.07 -36.56 43.56
CA SER A 889 1.77 -37.06 44.03
C SER A 889 1.75 -37.02 45.55
N VAL A 890 0.70 -36.49 46.16
CA VAL A 890 0.60 -36.39 47.63
C VAL A 890 -0.52 -37.23 48.21
N SER A 891 -0.30 -37.71 49.44
CA SER A 891 -1.29 -38.42 50.24
C SER A 891 -2.43 -37.50 50.70
N THR A 892 -3.53 -38.07 51.18
CA THR A 892 -4.60 -37.32 51.83
C THR A 892 -4.22 -36.92 53.26
N VAL A 893 -4.41 -35.64 53.59
CA VAL A 893 -4.20 -35.05 54.93
C VAL A 893 -5.47 -34.32 55.40
N THR A 894 -5.66 -34.25 56.72
CA THR A 894 -6.83 -33.64 57.38
C THR A 894 -6.56 -32.24 57.94
N THR A 895 -5.30 -31.80 57.98
CA THR A 895 -4.85 -30.45 58.33
C THR A 895 -3.74 -30.01 57.37
N ASP A 896 -3.60 -28.71 57.11
CA ASP A 896 -2.54 -28.19 56.24
C ASP A 896 -1.16 -28.66 56.72
N THR A 897 -0.49 -29.48 55.90
CA THR A 897 0.72 -30.21 56.29
C THR A 897 1.87 -29.83 55.35
N PRO A 898 2.96 -29.22 55.83
CA PRO A 898 4.12 -28.92 55.00
C PRO A 898 4.90 -30.20 54.66
N VAL A 899 5.34 -30.30 53.41
CA VAL A 899 6.32 -31.29 52.96
C VAL A 899 7.38 -30.62 52.10
N THR A 900 8.64 -30.78 52.49
CA THR A 900 9.79 -30.37 51.67
C THR A 900 10.17 -31.48 50.71
N VAL A 901 10.27 -31.15 49.43
CA VAL A 901 10.90 -31.95 48.38
C VAL A 901 12.33 -31.48 48.21
N GLN A 902 13.29 -32.38 48.30
CA GLN A 902 14.69 -32.16 47.92
C GLN A 902 14.96 -32.84 46.58
N ALA A 903 15.63 -32.14 45.67
CA ALA A 903 16.14 -32.69 44.41
C ALA A 903 17.67 -32.61 44.39
N SER A 904 18.33 -33.62 43.84
CA SER A 904 19.76 -33.58 43.48
C SER A 904 19.94 -33.45 41.97
N TYR A 905 21.03 -32.88 41.51
CA TYR A 905 21.50 -32.97 40.13
C TYR A 905 23.03 -33.02 40.09
N THR A 906 23.58 -33.84 39.21
CA THR A 906 25.02 -34.10 39.10
C THR A 906 25.46 -33.95 37.66
N GLU A 907 26.48 -33.13 37.41
CA GLU A 907 27.08 -32.95 36.09
C GLU A 907 28.61 -32.99 36.21
N GLY A 908 29.24 -33.93 35.51
CA GLY A 908 30.64 -34.29 35.76
C GLY A 908 30.82 -34.77 37.20
N THR A 909 31.78 -34.17 37.92
CA THR A 909 32.06 -34.45 39.33
C THR A 909 31.30 -33.55 40.30
N VAL A 910 30.53 -32.56 39.82
CA VAL A 910 29.86 -31.57 40.68
C VAL A 910 28.40 -31.96 40.89
N THR A 911 27.99 -32.09 42.15
CA THR A 911 26.59 -32.30 42.54
C THR A 911 26.05 -31.05 43.25
N LYS A 912 24.81 -30.68 42.94
CA LYS A 912 24.06 -29.60 43.60
C LYS A 912 22.69 -30.12 44.04
N THR A 913 22.15 -29.54 45.10
CA THR A 913 20.87 -29.95 45.69
C THR A 913 19.99 -28.74 45.95
N ALA A 914 18.70 -28.86 45.63
CA ALA A 914 17.71 -27.80 45.78
C ALA A 914 16.53 -28.33 46.60
N SER A 915 15.94 -27.48 47.46
CA SER A 915 14.78 -27.86 48.27
C SER A 915 13.62 -26.90 48.05
N LEU A 916 12.40 -27.44 47.98
CA LEU A 916 11.15 -26.68 47.87
C LEU A 916 10.15 -27.18 48.91
N THR A 917 9.76 -26.31 49.84
CA THR A 917 8.70 -26.62 50.82
C THR A 917 7.34 -26.28 50.23
N ILE A 918 6.47 -27.29 50.20
CA ILE A 918 5.13 -27.25 49.60
C ILE A 918 4.14 -27.55 50.72
N THR A 919 3.05 -26.79 50.83
CA THR A 919 1.98 -27.09 51.79
C THR A 919 0.94 -27.99 51.14
N ILE A 920 0.75 -29.21 51.65
CA ILE A 920 -0.40 -30.03 51.31
C ILE A 920 -1.60 -29.43 52.04
N THR A 921 -2.50 -28.77 51.32
CA THR A 921 -3.67 -28.11 51.91
C THR A 921 -4.80 -29.11 52.12
N ALA A 922 -5.35 -29.14 53.33
CA ALA A 922 -6.48 -29.99 53.70
C ALA A 922 -7.83 -29.40 53.24
N ALA A 923 -7.89 -28.08 53.02
CA ALA A 923 -9.04 -27.41 52.43
C ALA A 923 -9.07 -27.60 50.89
N PRO A 924 -10.23 -27.94 50.29
CA PRO A 924 -10.36 -28.06 48.84
C PRO A 924 -10.25 -26.70 48.14
N ALA A 925 -9.48 -26.65 47.06
CA ALA A 925 -9.37 -25.48 46.20
C ALA A 925 -10.58 -25.32 45.28
N LEU A 926 -10.74 -24.11 44.76
CA LEU A 926 -11.74 -23.81 43.74
C LEU A 926 -11.32 -24.42 42.39
N LEU A 927 -12.22 -25.22 41.82
CA LEU A 927 -12.13 -25.80 40.48
C LEU A 927 -12.05 -24.68 39.42
N SER A 928 -11.09 -24.76 38.50
CA SER A 928 -10.78 -23.68 37.55
C SER A 928 -11.12 -24.03 36.10
N ARG A 929 -10.79 -25.25 35.64
CA ARG A 929 -11.18 -25.77 34.32
C ARG A 929 -11.17 -27.29 34.26
N LEU A 930 -11.82 -27.83 33.24
CA LEU A 930 -11.87 -29.26 32.93
C LEU A 930 -10.95 -29.58 31.73
N THR A 931 -10.31 -30.74 31.73
CA THR A 931 -9.58 -31.29 30.58
C THR A 931 -10.13 -32.68 30.25
N ILE A 932 -10.43 -32.94 28.98
CA ILE A 932 -10.79 -34.27 28.47
C ILE A 932 -9.50 -34.97 28.00
N VAL A 933 -9.33 -36.23 28.37
CA VAL A 933 -8.16 -37.06 28.04
C VAL A 933 -8.63 -38.27 27.23
N GLY A 934 -7.93 -38.58 26.14
CA GLY A 934 -8.27 -39.69 25.22
C GLY A 934 -9.19 -39.33 24.05
N ALA A 935 -9.37 -38.04 23.73
CA ALA A 935 -10.20 -37.60 22.61
C ALA A 935 -9.59 -37.97 21.23
N GLN A 936 -10.45 -38.21 20.24
CA GLN A 936 -10.06 -38.48 18.84
C GLN A 936 -10.94 -37.66 17.88
N GLY A 937 -10.37 -37.18 16.77
CA GLY A 937 -11.07 -36.30 15.82
C GLY A 937 -12.12 -36.99 14.93
N THR A 938 -12.00 -38.31 14.74
CA THR A 938 -12.90 -39.13 13.92
C THR A 938 -13.27 -40.41 14.67
N LEU A 939 -14.45 -40.97 14.39
CA LEU A 939 -14.88 -42.30 14.86
C LEU A 939 -15.62 -43.05 13.72
N GLY A 940 -15.35 -44.34 13.52
CA GLY A 940 -16.13 -45.16 12.61
C GLY A 940 -17.52 -45.50 13.16
N SER A 941 -18.51 -45.65 12.28
CA SER A 941 -19.85 -46.14 12.67
C SER A 941 -19.78 -47.42 13.51
N GLY A 942 -20.34 -47.38 14.74
CA GLY A 942 -20.35 -48.50 15.69
C GLY A 942 -19.11 -48.62 16.58
N GLU A 943 -18.11 -47.74 16.43
CA GLU A 943 -16.90 -47.77 17.27
C GLU A 943 -17.13 -47.15 18.65
N THR A 944 -16.19 -47.41 19.57
CA THR A 944 -16.27 -47.03 20.97
C THR A 944 -14.94 -46.47 21.47
N LEU A 945 -14.97 -45.33 22.16
CA LEU A 945 -13.80 -44.62 22.68
C LEU A 945 -13.99 -44.29 24.18
N ASN A 946 -12.97 -44.54 24.98
CA ASN A 946 -12.99 -44.31 26.42
C ASN A 946 -12.36 -42.95 26.76
N LEU A 947 -13.14 -42.03 27.29
CA LEU A 947 -12.69 -40.70 27.69
C LEU A 947 -12.56 -40.57 29.21
N LEU A 948 -11.49 -39.91 29.65
CA LEU A 948 -11.26 -39.56 31.05
C LEU A 948 -11.31 -38.03 31.23
N THR A 949 -11.49 -37.58 32.47
CA THR A 949 -11.49 -36.14 32.80
C THR A 949 -10.56 -35.81 33.97
N GLU A 950 -9.79 -34.72 33.79
CA GLU A 950 -9.01 -34.08 34.85
C GLU A 950 -9.57 -32.71 35.20
N GLY A 951 -9.79 -32.49 36.49
CA GLY A 951 -10.08 -31.18 37.06
C GLY A 951 -8.77 -30.47 37.34
N VAL A 952 -8.64 -29.25 36.82
CA VAL A 952 -7.52 -28.35 37.12
C VAL A 952 -8.04 -27.25 38.06
N TYR A 953 -7.38 -27.05 39.19
CA TYR A 953 -7.82 -26.14 40.25
C TYR A 953 -7.07 -24.80 40.18
N ALA A 954 -7.56 -23.80 40.91
CA ALA A 954 -6.99 -22.45 40.94
C ALA A 954 -5.55 -22.39 41.50
N ASP A 955 -5.12 -23.40 42.28
CA ASP A 955 -3.74 -23.56 42.75
C ASP A 955 -2.81 -24.25 41.74
N GLY A 956 -3.34 -24.65 40.57
CA GLY A 956 -2.61 -25.34 39.50
C GLY A 956 -2.50 -26.86 39.68
N SER A 957 -3.02 -27.42 40.78
CA SER A 957 -3.07 -28.86 40.99
C SER A 957 -4.06 -29.56 40.04
N ARG A 958 -3.91 -30.88 39.92
CA ARG A 958 -4.76 -31.77 39.11
C ARG A 958 -5.33 -32.91 39.93
N LYS A 959 -6.54 -33.36 39.57
CA LYS A 959 -7.24 -34.51 40.14
C LYS A 959 -8.02 -35.22 39.02
N SER A 960 -7.92 -36.54 38.92
CA SER A 960 -8.84 -37.33 38.09
C SER A 960 -10.25 -37.29 38.70
N ILE A 961 -11.25 -37.02 37.88
CA ILE A 961 -12.64 -36.78 38.31
C ILE A 961 -13.64 -37.38 37.33
N SER A 962 -14.84 -37.71 37.83
CA SER A 962 -15.94 -38.23 37.03
C SER A 962 -16.86 -37.09 36.59
N ALA A 963 -16.68 -36.60 35.36
CA ALA A 963 -17.57 -35.60 34.77
C ALA A 963 -18.93 -36.20 34.36
N ALA A 964 -19.95 -35.36 34.30
CA ALA A 964 -21.19 -35.64 33.57
C ALA A 964 -20.94 -35.42 32.08
N TRP A 965 -21.35 -36.38 31.26
CA TRP A 965 -21.10 -36.38 29.81
C TRP A 965 -22.37 -36.16 29.00
N GLN A 966 -22.26 -35.38 27.94
CA GLN A 966 -23.31 -35.13 26.95
C GLN A 966 -22.73 -35.16 25.54
N VAL A 967 -23.57 -35.44 24.54
CA VAL A 967 -23.23 -35.30 23.12
C VAL A 967 -24.35 -34.52 22.43
N SER A 968 -24.00 -33.53 21.62
CA SER A 968 -24.93 -32.89 20.68
C SER A 968 -24.70 -33.43 19.26
N GLY A 969 -25.78 -33.62 18.52
CA GLY A 969 -25.80 -34.33 17.23
C GLY A 969 -26.35 -35.76 17.38
N SER A 970 -26.87 -36.34 16.30
CA SER A 970 -27.47 -37.67 16.29
C SER A 970 -26.48 -38.81 16.03
N ALA A 971 -25.22 -38.47 15.73
CA ALA A 971 -24.23 -39.39 15.18
C ALA A 971 -23.49 -40.24 16.22
N ALA A 972 -23.53 -39.87 17.50
CA ALA A 972 -22.94 -40.63 18.59
C ALA A 972 -23.81 -40.54 19.86
N SER A 973 -23.48 -41.35 20.86
CA SER A 973 -24.02 -41.25 22.21
C SER A 973 -22.94 -41.59 23.22
N ILE A 974 -22.90 -40.89 24.35
CA ILE A 974 -21.90 -41.10 25.41
C ILE A 974 -22.58 -41.64 26.67
N SER A 975 -21.89 -42.56 27.36
CA SER A 975 -22.30 -43.06 28.67
C SER A 975 -21.85 -42.13 29.81
N SER A 976 -22.44 -42.32 30.99
CA SER A 976 -21.98 -41.66 32.23
C SER A 976 -20.54 -42.01 32.63
N ALA A 977 -19.94 -43.06 32.06
CA ALA A 977 -18.57 -43.48 32.31
C ALA A 977 -17.54 -42.87 31.33
N GLY A 978 -17.93 -41.90 30.49
CA GLY A 978 -17.06 -41.29 29.47
C GLY A 978 -16.84 -42.18 28.24
N VAL A 979 -17.50 -43.34 28.16
CA VAL A 979 -17.45 -44.22 26.99
C VAL A 979 -18.37 -43.66 25.91
N LEU A 980 -17.77 -43.10 24.85
CA LEU A 980 -18.43 -42.59 23.64
C LEU A 980 -18.64 -43.73 22.65
N ILE A 981 -19.84 -43.85 22.10
CA ILE A 981 -20.22 -44.87 21.10
C ILE A 981 -20.76 -44.17 19.85
N ALA A 982 -20.14 -44.41 18.70
CA ALA A 982 -20.64 -43.94 17.40
C ALA A 982 -21.87 -44.73 16.96
N ARG A 983 -22.87 -44.02 16.43
CA ARG A 983 -24.09 -44.61 15.86
C ARG A 983 -23.89 -44.85 14.36
N THR A 984 -24.78 -45.64 13.77
CA THR A 984 -24.82 -45.81 12.31
C THR A 984 -25.38 -44.55 11.65
N VAL A 985 -24.59 -43.97 10.76
CA VAL A 985 -24.93 -42.80 9.94
C VAL A 985 -24.72 -43.15 8.47
N THR A 986 -25.42 -42.46 7.55
CA THR A 986 -25.33 -42.73 6.10
C THR A 986 -24.42 -41.75 5.34
N ASN A 987 -24.02 -40.66 5.98
CA ASN A 987 -23.00 -39.71 5.53
C ASN A 987 -22.11 -39.35 6.72
N GLU A 988 -20.92 -38.78 6.48
CA GLU A 988 -20.10 -38.22 7.58
C GLU A 988 -20.90 -37.17 8.35
N THR A 989 -21.03 -37.35 9.66
CA THR A 989 -21.92 -36.54 10.50
C THR A 989 -21.19 -36.14 11.79
N PRO A 990 -21.05 -34.83 12.08
CA PRO A 990 -20.37 -34.37 13.29
C PRO A 990 -21.19 -34.60 14.56
N ALA A 991 -20.49 -34.86 15.65
CA ALA A 991 -21.00 -34.85 17.01
C ALA A 991 -20.05 -34.03 17.89
N ILE A 992 -20.60 -33.24 18.83
CA ILE A 992 -19.78 -32.50 19.81
C ILE A 992 -19.94 -33.18 21.17
N VAL A 993 -18.84 -33.70 21.70
CA VAL A 993 -18.78 -34.26 23.04
C VAL A 993 -18.57 -33.13 24.03
N THR A 994 -19.40 -33.08 25.07
CA THR A 994 -19.35 -32.10 26.15
C THR A 994 -19.17 -32.82 27.47
N ALA A 995 -18.11 -32.49 28.20
CA ALA A 995 -17.90 -32.93 29.58
C ALA A 995 -18.16 -31.75 30.51
N THR A 996 -18.96 -31.94 31.56
CA THR A 996 -19.28 -30.91 32.55
C THR A 996 -19.09 -31.48 33.95
N TYR A 997 -18.45 -30.73 34.84
CA TYR A 997 -18.23 -31.15 36.23
C TYR A 997 -18.45 -29.96 37.18
N THR A 998 -19.04 -30.26 38.34
CA THR A 998 -19.41 -29.26 39.35
C THR A 998 -18.85 -29.68 40.71
N GLU A 999 -17.99 -28.86 41.30
CA GLU A 999 -17.45 -29.06 42.65
C GLU A 999 -17.55 -27.73 43.42
N ALA A 1000 -18.00 -27.79 44.68
CA ALA A 1000 -18.25 -26.62 45.54
C ALA A 1000 -19.14 -25.51 44.91
N GLY A 1001 -20.03 -25.86 43.98
CA GLY A 1001 -20.92 -24.94 43.27
C GLY A 1001 -20.32 -24.27 42.03
N ILE A 1002 -19.01 -24.42 41.78
CA ILE A 1002 -18.39 -23.99 40.51
C ILE A 1002 -18.58 -25.10 39.48
N THR A 1003 -19.14 -24.74 38.32
CA THR A 1003 -19.33 -25.65 37.19
C THR A 1003 -18.40 -25.27 36.05
N VAL A 1004 -17.61 -26.23 35.55
CA VAL A 1004 -16.72 -26.06 34.40
C VAL A 1004 -17.05 -27.08 33.32
N THR A 1005 -16.84 -26.71 32.06
CA THR A 1005 -17.17 -27.52 30.90
C THR A 1005 -16.01 -27.55 29.92
N ALA A 1006 -15.77 -28.69 29.30
CA ALA A 1006 -14.86 -28.88 28.17
C ALA A 1006 -15.64 -29.51 27.00
N GLN A 1007 -15.26 -29.15 25.77
CA GLN A 1007 -15.88 -29.67 24.55
C GLN A 1007 -14.82 -30.10 23.56
N TYR A 1008 -15.12 -31.15 22.77
CA TYR A 1008 -14.38 -31.45 21.55
C TYR A 1008 -15.31 -31.97 20.45
N LEU A 1009 -14.93 -31.73 19.20
CA LEU A 1009 -15.65 -32.17 18.01
C LEU A 1009 -15.12 -33.53 17.56
N VAL A 1010 -16.02 -34.45 17.21
CA VAL A 1010 -15.70 -35.74 16.55
C VAL A 1010 -16.57 -35.93 15.32
N LEU A 1011 -15.96 -36.32 14.20
CA LEU A 1011 -16.69 -36.64 12.97
C LEU A 1011 -16.96 -38.14 12.90
N VAL A 1012 -18.23 -38.53 12.89
CA VAL A 1012 -18.63 -39.94 12.79
C VAL A 1012 -18.82 -40.33 11.33
N GLN A 1013 -18.13 -41.38 10.89
CA GLN A 1013 -18.07 -41.78 9.49
C GLN A 1013 -19.03 -42.95 9.18
N ALA A 1014 -19.75 -42.83 8.06
CA ALA A 1014 -20.79 -43.78 7.63
C ALA A 1014 -20.26 -45.19 7.32
N THR A 1015 -19.02 -45.27 6.84
CA THR A 1015 -18.28 -46.51 6.60
C THR A 1015 -17.10 -46.53 7.54
N LYS A 1016 -16.89 -47.63 8.27
CA LYS A 1016 -15.68 -47.80 9.09
C LYS A 1016 -14.44 -47.84 8.18
N LEU A 1017 -13.74 -46.71 8.11
CA LEU A 1017 -12.45 -46.61 7.45
C LEU A 1017 -11.36 -47.11 8.41
N VAL A 1018 -10.70 -48.21 8.05
CA VAL A 1018 -9.38 -48.50 8.62
C VAL A 1018 -8.42 -47.49 8.00
N SER A 1019 -8.09 -46.44 8.75
CA SER A 1019 -7.47 -45.22 8.22
C SER A 1019 -5.96 -45.38 8.00
N LEU A 1020 -5.58 -46.16 7.00
CA LEU A 1020 -4.24 -46.10 6.42
C LEU A 1020 -4.15 -44.89 5.50
N VAL A 1021 -3.37 -43.88 5.89
CA VAL A 1021 -2.95 -42.81 5.00
C VAL A 1021 -1.76 -43.30 4.20
N GLU A 1022 -2.00 -43.65 2.94
CA GLU A 1022 -0.99 -44.16 2.01
C GLU A 1022 -0.54 -43.06 1.03
N ALA A 1023 0.77 -42.97 0.81
CA ALA A 1023 1.36 -42.23 -0.29
C ALA A 1023 1.94 -43.20 -1.33
N GLU A 1024 1.47 -43.09 -2.56
CA GLU A 1024 2.05 -43.79 -3.71
C GLU A 1024 3.21 -42.94 -4.28
N VAL A 1025 4.41 -43.52 -4.37
CA VAL A 1025 5.62 -42.86 -4.86
C VAL A 1025 6.11 -43.55 -6.13
N GLN A 1026 6.04 -42.82 -7.25
CA GLN A 1026 6.60 -43.25 -8.53
C GLN A 1026 7.91 -42.50 -8.83
N VAL A 1027 8.97 -43.23 -9.17
CA VAL A 1027 10.29 -42.66 -9.52
C VAL A 1027 10.46 -42.69 -11.05
N THR A 1028 9.92 -41.70 -11.78
CA THR A 1028 9.91 -41.71 -13.27
C THR A 1028 11.05 -40.92 -13.90
N GLY A 1029 11.80 -41.53 -14.82
CA GLY A 1029 12.79 -40.85 -15.67
C GLY A 1029 14.16 -41.54 -15.73
N SER A 1030 15.19 -40.75 -15.97
CA SER A 1030 16.62 -41.14 -15.90
C SER A 1030 17.39 -40.24 -14.92
N SER A 1031 18.62 -40.63 -14.56
CA SER A 1031 19.45 -40.06 -13.49
C SER A 1031 19.63 -38.53 -13.42
N THR A 1032 19.27 -37.76 -14.44
CA THR A 1032 19.36 -36.28 -14.47
C THR A 1032 18.02 -35.56 -14.54
N ASN A 1033 16.88 -36.26 -14.68
CA ASN A 1033 15.55 -35.62 -14.75
C ASN A 1033 14.46 -36.59 -14.27
N LEU A 1034 14.32 -36.73 -12.95
CA LEU A 1034 13.35 -37.62 -12.30
C LEU A 1034 12.15 -36.84 -11.73
N GLY A 1035 10.95 -37.17 -12.22
CA GLY A 1035 9.69 -36.62 -11.71
C GLY A 1035 9.14 -37.40 -10.52
N LEU A 1036 8.75 -36.70 -9.45
CA LEU A 1036 8.03 -37.29 -8.31
C LEU A 1036 6.52 -36.98 -8.42
N VAL A 1037 5.73 -37.96 -8.83
CA VAL A 1037 4.26 -37.90 -8.80
C VAL A 1037 3.79 -38.60 -7.52
N VAL A 1038 2.97 -37.90 -6.72
CA VAL A 1038 2.41 -38.41 -5.48
C VAL A 1038 0.91 -38.14 -5.47
N TRP A 1039 0.12 -39.18 -5.20
CA TRP A 1039 -1.32 -39.06 -4.94
C TRP A 1039 -1.59 -39.58 -3.53
N ALA A 1040 -2.21 -38.77 -2.68
CA ALA A 1040 -2.73 -39.20 -1.40
C ALA A 1040 -4.06 -39.94 -1.63
N ASN A 1041 -3.97 -41.25 -1.82
CA ASN A 1041 -5.12 -42.11 -2.11
C ASN A 1041 -5.83 -42.47 -0.80
N ILE A 1042 -6.81 -41.67 -0.37
CA ILE A 1042 -7.86 -42.16 0.54
C ILE A 1042 -8.72 -43.14 -0.29
N LYS A 1043 -8.28 -44.39 -0.40
CA LYS A 1043 -8.97 -45.45 -1.14
C LYS A 1043 -9.98 -46.15 -0.23
N PRO A 1044 -11.30 -45.94 -0.37
CA PRO A 1044 -12.31 -46.73 0.32
C PRO A 1044 -12.45 -48.10 -0.36
N THR A 1045 -11.45 -48.96 -0.20
CA THR A 1045 -11.43 -50.27 -0.87
C THR A 1045 -12.33 -51.26 -0.15
N VAL A 1046 -13.55 -51.41 -0.67
CA VAL A 1046 -14.50 -52.46 -0.27
C VAL A 1046 -13.84 -53.84 -0.45
N ILE A 1047 -13.67 -54.59 0.65
CA ILE A 1047 -13.15 -55.95 0.58
C ILE A 1047 -14.26 -56.91 0.16
N THR A 1048 -14.37 -57.15 -1.15
CA THR A 1048 -15.13 -58.29 -1.72
C THR A 1048 -14.15 -59.23 -2.44
N LEU A 1049 -13.86 -60.37 -1.80
CA LEU A 1049 -12.94 -61.39 -2.29
C LEU A 1049 -13.48 -62.15 -3.52
N SER A 1050 -12.79 -62.06 -4.67
CA SER A 1050 -12.78 -63.09 -5.72
C SER A 1050 -11.61 -62.87 -6.72
N PRO A 1051 -11.19 -63.90 -7.51
CA PRO A 1051 -9.77 -64.08 -7.78
C PRO A 1051 -9.24 -63.65 -9.17
N VAL A 1052 -8.08 -62.97 -9.12
CA VAL A 1052 -6.89 -63.09 -10.01
C VAL A 1052 -7.08 -63.37 -11.52
N SER A 1053 -6.73 -62.38 -12.35
CA SER A 1053 -6.00 -62.62 -13.62
C SER A 1053 -5.18 -61.40 -14.05
N GLY A 1054 -3.88 -61.33 -13.71
CA GLY A 1054 -3.04 -60.18 -14.08
C GLY A 1054 -1.66 -60.12 -13.39
N SER A 1055 -0.96 -61.24 -13.28
CA SER A 1055 0.31 -61.31 -12.53
C SER A 1055 1.47 -60.58 -13.20
N ALA A 1056 1.90 -59.47 -12.60
CA ALA A 1056 3.23 -58.87 -12.79
C ALA A 1056 3.98 -58.71 -11.46
N GLN A 1057 3.90 -59.73 -10.60
CA GLN A 1057 4.77 -59.89 -9.43
C GLN A 1057 6.24 -60.01 -9.88
N ARG A 1058 6.96 -58.89 -9.95
CA ARG A 1058 8.43 -58.90 -10.01
C ARG A 1058 8.97 -59.09 -8.60
N GLY A 1059 9.44 -60.30 -8.31
CA GLY A 1059 10.26 -60.57 -7.13
C GLY A 1059 11.60 -59.79 -7.15
N PRO A 1060 12.43 -59.92 -6.10
CA PRO A 1060 13.66 -59.14 -5.95
C PRO A 1060 14.63 -59.40 -7.11
N ILE A 1061 14.87 -58.37 -7.92
CA ILE A 1061 15.79 -58.43 -9.06
C ILE A 1061 17.22 -58.51 -8.53
N LYS A 1062 17.95 -59.58 -8.88
CA LYS A 1062 19.38 -59.74 -8.55
C LYS A 1062 20.19 -58.53 -9.02
N ALA A 1063 21.10 -58.06 -8.18
CA ALA A 1063 21.99 -56.95 -8.49
C ALA A 1063 22.88 -57.25 -9.71
N THR A 1064 22.98 -56.26 -10.59
CA THR A 1064 24.00 -56.13 -11.64
C THR A 1064 24.72 -54.80 -11.43
N ALA A 1065 26.06 -54.78 -11.58
CA ALA A 1065 26.94 -53.82 -10.91
C ALA A 1065 26.86 -52.33 -11.34
N ASP A 1066 26.11 -51.98 -12.40
CA ASP A 1066 26.18 -50.68 -13.08
C ASP A 1066 24.92 -49.79 -12.97
N ARG A 1067 24.12 -49.90 -11.89
CA ARG A 1067 23.01 -48.95 -11.62
C ARG A 1067 22.89 -48.55 -10.15
N PRO A 1068 22.64 -47.26 -9.84
CA PRO A 1068 22.45 -46.81 -8.47
C PRO A 1068 21.11 -47.29 -7.88
N PHE A 1069 21.15 -47.75 -6.63
CA PHE A 1069 19.95 -48.06 -5.85
C PHE A 1069 19.55 -46.87 -4.99
N TYR A 1070 18.29 -46.47 -5.04
CA TYR A 1070 17.77 -45.38 -4.20
C TYR A 1070 17.23 -45.91 -2.86
N ARG A 1071 17.38 -45.09 -1.83
CA ARG A 1071 16.72 -45.16 -0.53
C ARG A 1071 15.59 -44.14 -0.50
N VAL A 1072 14.56 -44.40 0.29
CA VAL A 1072 13.44 -43.48 0.54
C VAL A 1072 13.45 -43.07 2.00
N PHE A 1073 13.18 -41.80 2.27
CA PHE A 1073 13.14 -41.20 3.59
C PHE A 1073 11.80 -40.47 3.79
N VAL A 1074 11.26 -40.55 5.00
CA VAL A 1074 9.96 -39.95 5.36
C VAL A 1074 10.14 -39.13 6.63
N VAL A 1075 9.80 -37.85 6.58
CA VAL A 1075 10.10 -36.86 7.63
C VAL A 1075 8.85 -36.04 7.96
N ALA A 1076 8.48 -35.97 9.23
CA ALA A 1076 7.45 -35.09 9.75
C ALA A 1076 8.08 -33.83 10.39
N VAL A 1077 7.49 -32.68 10.10
CA VAL A 1077 7.84 -31.38 10.69
C VAL A 1077 6.67 -30.94 11.56
N LEU A 1078 6.78 -31.17 12.88
CA LEU A 1078 5.82 -30.65 13.84
C LEU A 1078 6.06 -29.14 14.01
N PRO A 1079 5.04 -28.28 13.89
CA PRO A 1079 5.18 -26.85 14.18
C PRO A 1079 5.41 -26.62 15.68
N SER A 1080 6.00 -25.48 16.03
CA SER A 1080 6.13 -25.06 17.43
C SER A 1080 4.76 -24.79 18.06
N GLY A 1081 4.50 -25.37 19.22
CA GLY A 1081 3.25 -25.24 19.96
C GLY A 1081 3.42 -25.53 21.46
N VAL A 1082 2.30 -25.72 22.17
CA VAL A 1082 2.27 -25.83 23.65
C VAL A 1082 3.03 -27.06 24.17
N ILE A 1083 3.12 -28.13 23.38
CA ILE A 1083 3.80 -29.39 23.74
C ILE A 1083 5.26 -29.40 23.27
N VAL A 1084 5.54 -28.79 22.11
CA VAL A 1084 6.89 -28.76 21.51
C VAL A 1084 7.27 -27.30 21.24
N PRO A 1085 8.08 -26.65 22.11
CA PRO A 1085 8.27 -25.19 22.07
C PRO A 1085 9.07 -24.69 20.85
N THR A 1086 9.71 -25.60 20.11
CA THR A 1086 10.39 -25.35 18.83
C THR A 1086 9.90 -26.34 17.78
N PRO A 1087 9.89 -25.96 16.48
CA PRO A 1087 9.52 -26.91 15.43
C PRO A 1087 10.47 -28.10 15.46
N THR A 1088 9.92 -29.31 15.57
CA THR A 1088 10.71 -30.51 15.81
C THR A 1088 10.50 -31.52 14.69
N LEU A 1089 11.62 -32.00 14.17
CA LEU A 1089 11.65 -32.96 13.07
C LEU A 1089 11.64 -34.38 13.64
N PHE A 1090 10.83 -35.24 13.02
CA PHE A 1090 10.80 -36.68 13.29
C PHE A 1090 10.97 -37.42 11.97
N LEU A 1091 11.61 -38.59 11.99
CA LEU A 1091 11.75 -39.47 10.85
C LEU A 1091 11.07 -40.83 11.12
N LEU A 1092 10.43 -41.39 10.09
CA LEU A 1092 9.73 -42.66 10.14
C LEU A 1092 10.67 -43.76 9.63
N ASN A 1093 11.01 -44.71 10.50
CA ASN A 1093 11.96 -45.79 10.18
C ASN A 1093 11.26 -46.99 9.49
N ARG A 1094 12.05 -48.01 9.09
CA ARG A 1094 11.53 -49.25 8.49
C ARG A 1094 10.55 -50.04 9.38
N ASN A 1095 10.61 -49.86 10.70
CA ASN A 1095 9.71 -50.51 11.65
C ASN A 1095 8.36 -49.77 11.78
N ARG A 1096 8.17 -48.67 11.03
CA ARG A 1096 7.02 -47.75 11.10
C ARG A 1096 6.96 -46.93 12.40
N GLU A 1097 8.11 -46.74 13.04
CA GLU A 1097 8.24 -45.96 14.27
C GLU A 1097 8.71 -44.52 13.96
N TRP A 1098 7.98 -43.54 14.49
CA TRP A 1098 8.40 -42.13 14.47
C TRP A 1098 9.41 -41.85 15.59
N GLN A 1099 10.61 -41.41 15.22
CA GLN A 1099 11.68 -41.06 16.15
C GLN A 1099 12.24 -39.66 15.84
N ALA A 1100 12.81 -38.99 16.84
CA ALA A 1100 13.37 -37.64 16.66
C ALA A 1100 14.49 -37.64 15.59
N LEU A 1101 14.57 -36.58 14.78
CA LEU A 1101 15.48 -36.51 13.64
C LEU A 1101 16.95 -36.42 14.09
N GLY A 1102 17.67 -37.55 13.99
CA GLY A 1102 19.13 -37.62 14.01
C GLY A 1102 19.69 -37.86 12.61
N PHE A 1103 20.91 -37.39 12.36
CA PHE A 1103 21.65 -37.65 11.12
C PHE A 1103 22.73 -38.73 11.34
N PRO A 1104 22.96 -39.65 10.38
CA PRO A 1104 22.24 -39.79 9.11
C PRO A 1104 20.79 -40.26 9.30
N ALA A 1105 19.87 -39.71 8.50
CA ALA A 1105 18.45 -39.96 8.63
C ALA A 1105 18.12 -41.44 8.37
N ALA A 1106 17.34 -42.08 9.25
CA ALA A 1106 17.01 -43.50 9.06
C ALA A 1106 16.13 -43.67 7.81
N GLU A 1107 16.54 -44.59 6.93
CA GLU A 1107 15.83 -44.93 5.70
C GLU A 1107 14.53 -45.70 6.01
N TYR A 1108 13.46 -45.34 5.29
CA TYR A 1108 12.16 -46.03 5.34
C TYR A 1108 12.16 -47.25 4.41
N LEU A 1109 12.81 -47.15 3.24
CA LEU A 1109 12.94 -48.25 2.26
C LEU A 1109 14.29 -48.13 1.51
N SER A 1110 14.89 -49.26 1.12
CA SER A 1110 16.15 -49.29 0.35
C SER A 1110 16.05 -50.21 -0.86
N GLY A 1111 16.85 -49.96 -1.89
CA GLY A 1111 16.90 -50.83 -3.08
C GLY A 1111 15.82 -50.47 -4.11
N VAL A 1112 15.25 -49.28 -4.02
CA VAL A 1112 14.23 -48.79 -4.95
C VAL A 1112 14.87 -48.59 -6.32
N ALA A 1113 14.38 -49.33 -7.30
CA ALA A 1113 14.86 -49.28 -8.67
C ALA A 1113 14.29 -48.07 -9.42
N GLU A 1114 15.07 -47.55 -10.36
CA GLU A 1114 14.66 -46.58 -11.37
C GLU A 1114 13.39 -47.07 -12.11
N ASN A 1115 12.39 -46.19 -12.26
CA ASN A 1115 11.06 -46.51 -12.82
C ASN A 1115 10.24 -47.57 -12.05
N SER A 1116 10.40 -47.65 -10.72
CA SER A 1116 9.51 -48.43 -9.84
C SER A 1116 8.48 -47.55 -9.09
N VAL A 1117 7.39 -48.19 -8.65
CA VAL A 1117 6.35 -47.64 -7.77
C VAL A 1117 6.50 -48.26 -6.39
N GLN A 1118 6.39 -47.46 -5.33
CA GLN A 1118 6.42 -47.91 -3.94
C GLN A 1118 5.21 -47.34 -3.18
N LEU A 1119 4.67 -48.13 -2.24
CA LEU A 1119 3.58 -47.72 -1.36
C LEU A 1119 4.14 -47.40 0.04
N ILE A 1120 3.74 -46.27 0.62
CA ILE A 1120 4.22 -45.79 1.92
C ILE A 1120 3.03 -45.59 2.85
N GLU A 1121 2.96 -46.38 3.92
CA GLU A 1121 1.98 -46.22 4.99
C GLU A 1121 2.54 -45.19 6.00
N ILE A 1122 1.83 -44.07 6.20
CA ILE A 1122 2.35 -42.90 6.95
C ILE A 1122 1.85 -42.84 8.39
N PHE A 1123 0.65 -43.34 8.66
CA PHE A 1123 0.02 -43.29 9.99
C PHE A 1123 -0.66 -44.62 10.35
N ASP A 1124 -0.27 -45.16 11.50
CA ASP A 1124 -1.05 -46.13 12.28
C ASP A 1124 -0.98 -45.69 13.76
N GLN A 1125 -2.14 -45.44 14.37
CA GLN A 1125 -2.36 -45.08 15.79
C GLN A 1125 -1.62 -43.85 16.35
N LEU A 1126 -2.05 -42.62 16.01
CA LEU A 1126 -1.61 -41.41 16.73
C LEU A 1126 -2.74 -40.43 17.08
N ASP A 1127 -2.57 -39.69 18.18
CA ASP A 1127 -3.46 -38.62 18.62
C ASP A 1127 -3.33 -37.39 17.70
N VAL A 1128 -4.40 -37.07 16.98
CA VAL A 1128 -4.42 -35.95 16.03
C VAL A 1128 -4.54 -34.58 16.70
N SER A 1129 -4.97 -34.50 17.97
CA SER A 1129 -5.14 -33.23 18.69
C SER A 1129 -3.81 -32.51 18.97
N ILE A 1130 -2.69 -33.25 18.90
CA ILE A 1130 -1.34 -32.75 19.17
C ILE A 1130 -0.49 -32.51 17.91
N LEU A 1131 -1.05 -32.77 16.71
CA LEU A 1131 -0.33 -32.69 15.43
C LEU A 1131 -0.86 -31.64 14.43
N SER A 1132 -1.91 -30.86 14.75
CA SER A 1132 -2.45 -29.83 13.84
C SER A 1132 -1.34 -28.92 13.28
N GLY A 1133 -1.31 -28.77 11.96
CA GLY A 1133 -0.28 -28.03 11.21
C GLY A 1133 0.97 -28.85 10.83
N THR A 1134 1.13 -30.10 11.28
CA THR A 1134 2.29 -30.96 10.96
C THR A 1134 2.37 -31.24 9.46
N LYS A 1135 3.55 -31.01 8.87
CA LYS A 1135 3.83 -31.27 7.45
C LYS A 1135 4.69 -32.51 7.28
N ILE A 1136 4.30 -33.41 6.39
CA ILE A 1136 5.04 -34.63 6.08
C ILE A 1136 5.69 -34.51 4.70
N TYR A 1137 6.96 -34.86 4.64
CA TYR A 1137 7.79 -34.85 3.46
C TYR A 1137 8.27 -36.27 3.16
N VAL A 1138 8.29 -36.61 1.89
CA VAL A 1138 8.90 -37.86 1.38
C VAL A 1138 9.93 -37.48 0.34
N GLY A 1139 11.09 -38.13 0.39
CA GLY A 1139 12.16 -37.96 -0.59
C GLY A 1139 12.99 -39.22 -0.78
N TYR A 1140 13.89 -39.17 -1.76
CA TYR A 1140 14.72 -40.31 -2.13
C TYR A 1140 16.13 -39.90 -2.53
N GLY A 1141 17.10 -40.78 -2.27
CA GLY A 1141 18.50 -40.58 -2.59
C GLY A 1141 19.35 -41.82 -2.32
N ILE A 1142 20.56 -41.86 -2.86
CA ILE A 1142 21.58 -42.89 -2.56
C ILE A 1142 22.04 -42.74 -1.10
N THR A 1143 22.02 -41.51 -0.59
CA THR A 1143 22.12 -41.14 0.83
C THR A 1143 21.03 -40.11 1.17
N ASP A 1144 20.81 -39.90 2.47
CA ASP A 1144 19.97 -38.82 2.99
C ASP A 1144 20.53 -37.44 2.63
N MET A 1145 21.86 -37.29 2.67
CA MET A 1145 22.57 -36.08 2.28
C MET A 1145 22.34 -35.75 0.80
N GLU A 1146 22.46 -36.73 -0.10
CA GLU A 1146 22.23 -36.55 -1.55
C GLU A 1146 20.76 -36.20 -1.86
N MET A 1147 19.80 -36.78 -1.11
CA MET A 1147 18.38 -36.39 -1.20
C MET A 1147 18.17 -34.91 -0.86
N VAL A 1148 18.76 -34.43 0.25
CA VAL A 1148 18.60 -33.05 0.72
C VAL A 1148 19.26 -32.06 -0.22
N GLU A 1149 20.53 -32.29 -0.58
CA GLU A 1149 21.33 -31.40 -1.43
C GLU A 1149 20.74 -31.24 -2.83
N SER A 1150 20.18 -32.30 -3.40
CA SER A 1150 19.55 -32.28 -4.73
C SER A 1150 18.06 -31.89 -4.73
N GLY A 1151 17.48 -31.59 -3.56
CA GLY A 1151 16.07 -31.23 -3.44
C GLY A 1151 15.09 -32.35 -3.82
N ARG A 1152 15.51 -33.62 -3.78
CA ARG A 1152 14.71 -34.80 -4.18
C ARG A 1152 13.69 -35.22 -3.12
N TYR A 1153 12.90 -34.26 -2.64
CA TYR A 1153 11.83 -34.46 -1.67
C TYR A 1153 10.63 -33.54 -1.96
N ARG A 1154 9.42 -33.93 -1.55
CA ARG A 1154 8.20 -33.11 -1.62
C ARG A 1154 7.39 -33.25 -0.34
N MET A 1155 6.64 -32.19 0.00
CA MET A 1155 5.58 -32.28 1.00
C MET A 1155 4.42 -33.09 0.40
N VAL A 1156 3.99 -34.14 1.09
CA VAL A 1156 2.96 -35.09 0.62
C VAL A 1156 1.64 -34.98 1.38
N TYR A 1157 1.69 -34.47 2.62
CA TYR A 1157 0.53 -34.32 3.48
C TYR A 1157 0.75 -33.21 4.52
N GLN A 1158 -0.32 -32.49 4.86
CA GLN A 1158 -0.35 -31.60 6.02
C GLN A 1158 -1.56 -31.97 6.88
N VAL A 1159 -1.31 -32.28 8.15
CA VAL A 1159 -2.36 -32.48 9.16
C VAL A 1159 -3.04 -31.13 9.40
N GLN A 1160 -4.36 -31.05 9.21
CA GLN A 1160 -5.16 -29.87 9.51
C GLN A 1160 -5.61 -29.90 10.97
#